data_AF-A0A7X4XKL4-F1
#
_entry.id   AF-A0A7X4XKL4-F1
#
_cell.length_a   1.000
_cell.length_b   1.000
_cell.length_c   1.000
_cell.angle_alpha   90.00
_cell.angle_beta   90.00
_cell.angle_gamma   90.00
#
_symmetry.space_group_name_H-M   'P 1'
#
loop_
_entity.id
_entity.type
_entity.pdbx_description
1 polymer ?
#
loop_
_entity_poly.entity_id
_entity_poly.type
_entity_poly.pdbx_seq_one_letter_code
_entity_poly.pdbx_strand_id
1 'polypeptide(L)'
;MLNKSVIAVSVIATIAGCSMMNSSNQSVVNSLADNLDIHYTVFTNHGADEGLECQALGAEWASCNKVNMTLVNQGNAVDSKDWAIYFHSIRLILDVDSDQFKVTRITGDLHKLEPTESFMGLAKGETITLPLIGEYWQLFETDFMPRAFVTAPNAEPKVITSLNTEEVDSFVSGLAGNNLKRTPSDNNVFANALTRFEKNADVALQDVSSSLLPTPMIVEKGHGNLAISVGLALPKAAFDEAQLAAIQTRAMMVGLNVNGSLPVSIAVTPKSFSGALAKSGAYQLRINDKGIVIHAFDQAGAFYAVQSILGLIDSQQPDTLPQLFIQDAPRFDYRGIMIDVARNFHSKSAILATLDQMAAYKMNKLHLHLTDDEGWRIEIPGLPELTDIGGQRCFDLTETECLLPQLGSGPTSDNFGSGYFSKEDYIEILQYAKARHIEVIPEIDMPAHARAAVVSMEARYQRLMQAGKEAEANEYRLLDPQDTSNVTTVQFYDRLSFINPCLDSSTRFVDKVISEIAAMHQQVGMPLTTWHFGGDEAKNIKLGAGFQDVNETDKVSWKGNIDLSAQDKPFAQSPQCQAMIASGEVSDFAHLPSHFAEQVSKLVNQQGIPHFQAWQDGLKYSDSPESFATQSTRVNFWDVLYWGGTSSAYEWAEKGYDVIISNPDYVYMDMPYEADPKERGYYWATRATDTRKMFSFAPENLPQNAETSLDRDGNGFSGKGEVKAKPFYGLSAQLWSETVRNDEQYEYMVFPRVLAAAERAWHQASWENRYRVDVEYSQQTSRVNQKALTADWNRFANVVGQRELAKLEKAGIDYRLPVPGAVIKNGHLAMNVQFPGVTLQYSFDGEQWQNFDAANAPKVNGKVWIRSLSASGQRASRVTMIE
;
A
#
# COMPACT_ATOMS: atom_id res chain seq x y z
N MET A 1 -13.61 39.41 -2.55
CA MET A 1 -14.56 40.53 -2.59
C MET A 1 -15.92 39.98 -2.19
N LEU A 2 -16.52 40.55 -1.13
CA LEU A 2 -17.88 40.23 -0.70
C LEU A 2 -18.88 40.65 -1.78
N ASN A 3 -19.94 39.86 -1.99
CA ASN A 3 -21.24 40.44 -2.33
C ASN A 3 -22.38 39.66 -1.66
N LYS A 4 -23.08 40.39 -0.79
CA LYS A 4 -24.39 40.07 -0.21
C LYS A 4 -25.45 40.88 -0.95
N SER A 5 -26.62 40.29 -1.19
CA SER A 5 -27.97 40.90 -1.35
C SER A 5 -28.94 39.69 -1.41
N VAL A 6 -29.85 39.33 -0.49
CA VAL A 6 -30.79 39.96 0.47
C VAL A 6 -32.04 40.55 -0.21
N ILE A 7 -33.12 39.75 -0.36
CA ILE A 7 -34.51 39.86 0.21
C ILE A 7 -35.55 40.03 -0.93
N ALA A 8 -36.77 39.48 -0.96
CA ALA A 8 -37.52 38.44 -0.22
C ALA A 8 -38.88 38.24 -0.94
N VAL A 9 -39.60 37.15 -0.61
CA VAL A 9 -41.00 37.10 -0.13
C VAL A 9 -41.64 35.73 -0.47
N SER A 10 -41.70 34.91 0.58
CA SER A 10 -42.82 34.09 1.07
C SER A 10 -43.93 33.62 0.14
N VAL A 11 -44.01 32.29 -0.07
CA VAL A 11 -45.27 31.56 -0.26
C VAL A 11 -45.39 30.47 0.81
N ILE A 12 -46.16 30.83 1.84
CA ILE A 12 -47.11 30.05 2.64
C ILE A 12 -46.86 28.52 2.73
N ALA A 13 -46.38 28.17 3.92
CA ALA A 13 -46.53 26.92 4.63
C ALA A 13 -47.86 26.19 4.40
N THR A 14 -47.77 24.94 3.91
CA THR A 14 -48.57 23.78 4.35
C THR A 14 -48.04 22.51 3.69
N ILE A 15 -46.96 21.91 4.22
CA ILE A 15 -46.78 20.45 4.17
C ILE A 15 -46.17 20.05 5.51
N ALA A 16 -46.82 19.07 6.13
CA ALA A 16 -46.57 18.48 7.43
C ALA A 16 -45.12 18.53 7.91
N GLY A 17 -44.92 19.15 9.09
CA GLY A 17 -43.88 18.70 9.99
C GLY A 17 -44.18 17.25 10.34
N CYS A 18 -43.53 16.31 9.66
CA CYS A 18 -43.20 15.04 10.26
C CYS A 18 -42.20 15.37 11.37
N SER A 19 -42.72 15.60 12.57
CA SER A 19 -42.01 15.26 13.79
C SER A 19 -41.29 13.93 13.53
N MET A 20 -39.96 13.92 13.63
CA MET A 20 -39.22 12.69 13.87
C MET A 20 -39.80 12.10 15.16
N MET A 21 -40.82 11.27 15.04
CA MET A 21 -41.17 10.37 16.11
C MET A 21 -39.96 9.46 16.22
N ASN A 22 -39.20 9.58 17.31
CA ASN A 22 -38.24 8.57 17.73
C ASN A 22 -38.99 7.24 17.72
N SER A 23 -38.85 6.45 16.64
CA SER A 23 -39.35 5.09 16.64
C SER A 23 -38.64 4.35 17.78
N SER A 24 -39.30 3.34 18.34
CA SER A 24 -38.66 2.48 19.37
C SER A 24 -37.28 2.00 18.88
N ASN A 25 -37.17 1.70 17.59
CA ASN A 25 -35.95 1.22 16.94
C ASN A 25 -34.87 2.30 16.85
N GLN A 26 -35.19 3.53 16.47
CA GLN A 26 -34.21 4.61 16.47
C GLN A 26 -33.70 4.91 17.88
N SER A 27 -34.57 4.81 18.89
CA SER A 27 -34.16 4.95 20.29
C SER A 27 -33.21 3.84 20.72
N VAL A 28 -33.39 2.59 20.25
CA VAL A 28 -32.48 1.47 20.52
C VAL A 28 -31.13 1.71 19.85
N VAL A 29 -31.11 2.09 18.57
CA VAL A 29 -29.87 2.43 17.84
C VAL A 29 -29.11 3.53 18.55
N ASN A 30 -29.78 4.64 18.90
CA ASN A 30 -29.14 5.73 19.61
C ASN A 30 -28.63 5.29 20.99
N SER A 31 -29.43 4.54 21.76
CA SER A 31 -29.03 4.07 23.09
C SER A 31 -27.78 3.20 23.03
N LEU A 32 -27.72 2.25 22.10
CA LEU A 32 -26.55 1.37 21.93
C LEU A 32 -25.36 2.15 21.36
N ALA A 33 -25.52 2.91 20.28
CA ALA A 33 -24.41 3.60 19.65
C ALA A 33 -23.77 4.70 20.52
N ASP A 34 -24.56 5.34 21.40
CA ASP A 34 -24.04 6.38 22.31
C ASP A 34 -23.43 5.82 23.60
N ASN A 35 -23.79 4.60 24.00
CA ASN A 35 -23.45 4.10 25.35
C ASN A 35 -22.89 2.67 25.39
N LEU A 36 -22.83 1.94 24.28
CA LEU A 36 -22.16 0.65 24.21
C LEU A 36 -20.67 0.88 23.99
N ASP A 37 -19.85 0.20 24.77
CA ASP A 37 -18.41 0.09 24.52
C ASP A 37 -18.07 -1.31 24.02
N ILE A 38 -17.04 -1.42 23.18
CA ILE A 38 -16.57 -2.69 22.63
C ILE A 38 -15.05 -2.74 22.78
N HIS A 39 -14.55 -3.77 23.46
CA HIS A 39 -13.13 -4.05 23.57
C HIS A 39 -12.80 -5.42 23.00
N TYR A 40 -11.73 -5.50 22.23
CA TYR A 40 -11.17 -6.76 21.74
C TYR A 40 -9.95 -7.13 22.58
N THR A 41 -9.94 -8.35 23.11
CA THR A 41 -8.77 -8.90 23.80
C THR A 41 -8.33 -10.16 23.11
N VAL A 42 -7.13 -10.15 22.52
CA VAL A 42 -6.51 -11.33 21.95
C VAL A 42 -6.19 -12.30 23.08
N PHE A 43 -6.90 -13.43 23.10
CA PHE A 43 -6.69 -14.46 24.11
C PHE A 43 -5.55 -15.39 23.69
N THR A 44 -5.60 -15.91 22.46
CA THR A 44 -4.51 -16.69 21.87
C THR A 44 -4.46 -16.54 20.36
N ASN A 45 -3.25 -16.50 19.80
CA ASN A 45 -2.97 -16.59 18.36
C ASN A 45 -2.57 -18.01 17.92
N HIS A 46 -2.61 -18.98 18.82
CA HIS A 46 -2.19 -20.36 18.59
C HIS A 46 -3.32 -21.35 18.92
N GLY A 47 -4.52 -21.08 18.39
CA GLY A 47 -5.74 -21.81 18.74
C GLY A 47 -5.60 -23.33 18.65
N ALA A 48 -5.02 -23.82 17.55
CA ALA A 48 -4.83 -25.26 17.35
C ALA A 48 -3.86 -25.89 18.37
N ASP A 49 -2.77 -25.18 18.69
CA ASP A 49 -1.78 -25.64 19.69
C ASP A 49 -2.36 -25.64 21.11
N GLU A 50 -3.38 -24.82 21.35
CA GLU A 50 -4.07 -24.66 22.64
C GLU A 50 -5.41 -25.39 22.72
N GLY A 51 -5.69 -26.28 21.76
CA GLY A 51 -6.83 -27.22 21.80
C GLY A 51 -8.15 -26.71 21.21
N LEU A 52 -8.14 -25.62 20.44
CA LEU A 52 -9.27 -25.25 19.61
C LEU A 52 -9.35 -26.18 18.40
N GLU A 53 -10.58 -26.58 18.05
CA GLU A 53 -10.87 -27.47 16.93
C GLU A 53 -10.81 -26.73 15.57
N CYS A 54 -9.73 -25.97 15.31
CA CYS A 54 -9.57 -25.14 14.10
C CYS A 54 -9.79 -25.94 12.80
N GLN A 55 -9.34 -27.20 12.79
CA GLN A 55 -9.58 -28.12 11.69
C GLN A 55 -11.08 -28.37 11.44
N ALA A 56 -11.85 -28.67 12.50
CA ALA A 56 -13.28 -28.95 12.38
C ALA A 56 -14.09 -27.70 12.02
N LEU A 57 -13.62 -26.53 12.46
CA LEU A 57 -14.16 -25.22 12.11
C LEU A 57 -13.86 -24.78 10.66
N GLY A 58 -13.10 -25.57 9.91
CA GLY A 58 -12.79 -25.28 8.51
C GLY A 58 -11.80 -24.13 8.34
N ALA A 59 -10.91 -23.90 9.30
CA ALA A 59 -9.85 -22.89 9.20
C ALA A 59 -8.76 -23.32 8.23
N GLU A 60 -8.34 -22.46 7.31
CA GLU A 60 -7.24 -22.73 6.39
C GLU A 60 -5.96 -23.09 7.16
N TRP A 61 -5.26 -24.13 6.71
CA TRP A 61 -4.07 -24.66 7.37
C TRP A 61 -4.29 -25.06 8.85
N ALA A 62 -5.55 -25.36 9.21
CA ALA A 62 -5.99 -25.61 10.58
C ALA A 62 -5.49 -24.53 11.57
N SER A 63 -5.37 -23.28 11.12
CA SER A 63 -4.84 -22.16 11.92
C SER A 63 -5.98 -21.24 12.31
N CYS A 64 -6.23 -21.09 13.61
CA CYS A 64 -7.23 -20.17 14.13
C CYS A 64 -6.75 -19.50 15.42
N ASN A 65 -7.39 -18.39 15.78
CA ASN A 65 -7.14 -17.61 16.99
C ASN A 65 -8.43 -17.46 17.80
N LYS A 66 -8.28 -17.03 19.05
CA LYS A 66 -9.42 -16.68 19.92
C LYS A 66 -9.30 -15.24 20.39
N VAL A 67 -10.34 -14.47 20.12
CA VAL A 67 -10.47 -13.08 20.57
C VAL A 67 -11.73 -12.94 21.39
N ASN A 68 -11.62 -12.34 22.57
CA ASN A 68 -12.78 -11.94 23.35
C ASN A 68 -13.25 -10.56 22.90
N MET A 69 -14.46 -10.48 22.35
CA MET A 69 -15.17 -9.23 22.11
C MET A 69 -16.04 -8.92 23.32
N THR A 70 -15.65 -7.94 24.12
CA THR A 70 -16.36 -7.54 25.34
C THR A 70 -17.25 -6.34 25.05
N LEU A 71 -18.56 -6.51 25.24
CA LEU A 71 -19.58 -5.47 25.15
C LEU A 71 -19.87 -4.91 26.54
N VAL A 72 -19.84 -3.59 26.71
CA VAL A 72 -20.16 -2.92 27.99
C VAL A 72 -21.28 -1.90 27.77
N ASN A 73 -22.46 -2.13 28.35
CA ASN A 73 -23.57 -1.17 28.26
C ASN A 73 -23.45 -0.09 29.35
N GLN A 74 -22.98 1.10 29.01
CA GLN A 74 -22.92 2.24 29.94
C GLN A 74 -24.26 2.98 30.06
N GLY A 75 -25.23 2.64 29.21
CA GLY A 75 -26.53 3.29 29.08
C GLY A 75 -27.64 2.66 29.93
N ASN A 76 -28.88 2.90 29.54
CA ASN A 76 -30.04 2.22 30.13
C ASN A 76 -30.13 0.77 29.60
N ALA A 77 -30.95 -0.05 30.27
CA ALA A 77 -31.18 -1.42 29.80
C ALA A 77 -31.80 -1.44 28.40
N VAL A 78 -31.35 -2.37 27.56
CA VAL A 78 -31.86 -2.59 26.20
C VAL A 78 -32.39 -4.02 26.09
N ASP A 79 -33.72 -4.16 26.12
CA ASP A 79 -34.40 -5.47 26.07
C ASP A 79 -34.83 -5.88 24.65
N SER A 80 -34.66 -4.98 23.66
CA SER A 80 -35.02 -5.24 22.27
C SER A 80 -34.11 -6.29 21.64
N LYS A 81 -34.66 -7.14 20.76
CA LYS A 81 -33.91 -8.05 19.88
C LYS A 81 -33.74 -7.51 18.46
N ASP A 82 -34.48 -6.45 18.11
CA ASP A 82 -34.55 -5.90 16.74
C ASP A 82 -33.42 -4.92 16.46
N TRP A 83 -32.18 -5.36 16.65
CA TRP A 83 -30.98 -4.58 16.32
C TRP A 83 -29.84 -5.49 15.88
N ALA A 84 -28.87 -4.92 15.17
CA ALA A 84 -27.63 -5.60 14.82
C ALA A 84 -26.45 -4.63 14.93
N ILE A 85 -25.29 -5.16 15.30
CA ILE A 85 -24.00 -4.47 15.22
C ILE A 85 -23.27 -4.99 13.99
N TYR A 86 -22.98 -4.10 13.05
CA TYR A 86 -22.08 -4.38 11.94
C TYR A 86 -20.66 -4.00 12.34
N PHE A 87 -19.70 -4.88 12.08
CA PHE A 87 -18.30 -4.67 12.36
C PHE A 87 -17.43 -5.30 11.27
N HIS A 88 -16.18 -4.85 11.20
CA HIS A 88 -15.25 -5.24 10.16
C HIS A 88 -14.19 -6.17 10.74
N SER A 89 -13.87 -7.23 10.01
CA SER A 89 -12.81 -8.17 10.36
C SER A 89 -12.13 -8.66 9.10
N ILE A 90 -10.83 -8.41 9.00
CA ILE A 90 -9.96 -8.92 7.93
C ILE A 90 -9.68 -10.44 8.07
N ARG A 91 -10.27 -11.08 9.08
CA ARG A 91 -10.28 -12.52 9.31
C ARG A 91 -11.72 -13.02 9.27
N LEU A 92 -11.94 -14.22 8.72
CA LEU A 92 -13.23 -14.88 8.85
C LEU A 92 -13.51 -15.22 10.32
N ILE A 93 -14.71 -14.86 10.80
CA ILE A 93 -15.20 -15.36 12.09
C ILE A 93 -15.82 -16.73 11.85
N LEU A 94 -15.16 -17.76 12.37
CA LEU A 94 -15.53 -19.17 12.18
C LEU A 94 -16.58 -19.62 13.18
N ASP A 95 -16.54 -19.07 14.40
CA ASP A 95 -17.48 -19.41 15.47
C ASP A 95 -17.59 -18.29 16.50
N VAL A 96 -18.69 -18.28 17.26
CA VAL A 96 -18.91 -17.44 18.43
C VAL A 96 -19.47 -18.29 19.57
N ASP A 97 -18.78 -18.28 20.71
CA ASP A 97 -19.18 -19.03 21.92
C ASP A 97 -20.26 -18.25 22.70
N SER A 98 -21.48 -18.22 22.14
CA SER A 98 -22.64 -17.58 22.74
C SER A 98 -23.94 -18.20 22.26
N ASP A 99 -24.89 -18.43 23.17
CA ASP A 99 -26.26 -18.78 22.82
C ASP A 99 -27.15 -17.55 22.61
N GLN A 100 -26.77 -16.39 23.16
CA GLN A 100 -27.49 -15.11 23.07
C GLN A 100 -27.18 -14.31 21.82
N PHE A 101 -26.08 -14.61 21.13
CA PHE A 101 -25.61 -13.88 19.96
C PHE A 101 -25.20 -14.84 18.84
N LYS A 102 -25.35 -14.37 17.61
CA LYS A 102 -24.75 -15.02 16.44
C LYS A 102 -24.01 -14.00 15.58
N VAL A 103 -22.95 -14.45 14.92
CA VAL A 103 -22.18 -13.66 13.95
C VAL A 103 -22.44 -14.23 12.56
N THR A 104 -22.66 -13.37 11.58
CA THR A 104 -22.84 -13.75 10.17
C THR A 104 -22.01 -12.84 9.29
N ARG A 105 -21.20 -13.43 8.40
CA ARG A 105 -20.50 -12.67 7.36
C ARG A 105 -21.47 -12.22 6.27
N ILE A 106 -21.36 -10.98 5.84
CA ILE A 106 -22.14 -10.43 4.73
C ILE A 106 -21.39 -10.66 3.42
N THR A 107 -20.29 -9.96 3.21
CA THR A 107 -19.34 -10.13 2.10
C THR A 107 -18.10 -9.31 2.42
N GLY A 108 -16.94 -9.67 1.85
CA GLY A 108 -15.68 -9.02 2.20
C GLY A 108 -15.37 -9.17 3.69
N ASP A 109 -14.96 -8.06 4.32
CA ASP A 109 -14.63 -7.97 5.74
C ASP A 109 -15.84 -7.73 6.66
N LEU A 110 -17.03 -7.48 6.08
CA LEU A 110 -18.21 -7.02 6.82
C LEU A 110 -18.94 -8.19 7.48
N HIS A 111 -19.06 -8.11 8.80
CA HIS A 111 -19.76 -9.06 9.65
C HIS A 111 -20.91 -8.38 10.41
N LYS A 112 -21.90 -9.18 10.79
CA LYS A 112 -23.07 -8.75 11.54
C LYS A 112 -23.23 -9.61 12.79
N LEU A 113 -23.20 -8.97 13.95
CA LEU A 113 -23.54 -9.53 15.25
C LEU A 113 -24.99 -9.19 15.57
N GLU A 114 -25.82 -10.19 15.86
CA GLU A 114 -27.24 -9.98 16.18
C GLU A 114 -27.69 -10.84 17.37
N PRO A 115 -28.65 -10.35 18.18
CA PRO A 115 -29.31 -11.12 19.22
C PRO A 115 -29.98 -12.39 18.67
N THR A 116 -29.96 -13.47 19.44
CA THR A 116 -30.75 -14.68 19.18
C THR A 116 -32.06 -14.64 19.97
N GLU A 117 -32.85 -15.72 19.85
CA GLU A 117 -34.01 -15.89 20.72
C GLU A 117 -33.67 -16.05 22.21
N SER A 118 -32.45 -16.49 22.53
CA SER A 118 -31.99 -16.62 23.91
C SER A 118 -31.50 -15.31 24.52
N PHE A 119 -31.40 -14.22 23.74
CA PHE A 119 -30.97 -12.92 24.25
C PHE A 119 -31.91 -12.41 25.35
N MET A 120 -31.34 -12.12 26.52
CA MET A 120 -32.09 -11.73 27.71
C MET A 120 -32.15 -10.20 27.94
N GLY A 121 -31.61 -9.42 27.02
CA GLY A 121 -31.42 -7.98 27.19
C GLY A 121 -29.98 -7.63 27.57
N LEU A 122 -29.66 -6.35 27.47
CA LEU A 122 -28.38 -5.76 27.89
C LEU A 122 -28.66 -4.80 29.05
N ALA A 123 -28.48 -5.24 30.30
CA ALA A 123 -28.75 -4.43 31.48
C ALA A 123 -27.77 -3.25 31.61
N LYS A 124 -28.17 -2.23 32.38
CA LYS A 124 -27.31 -1.08 32.65
C LYS A 124 -26.04 -1.51 33.40
N GLY A 125 -24.88 -1.14 32.87
CA GLY A 125 -23.57 -1.51 33.40
C GLY A 125 -23.18 -2.97 33.15
N GLU A 126 -23.99 -3.72 32.41
CA GLU A 126 -23.70 -5.12 32.11
C GLU A 126 -22.47 -5.21 31.19
N THR A 127 -21.66 -6.22 31.45
CA THR A 127 -20.50 -6.60 30.63
C THR A 127 -20.74 -8.01 30.11
N ILE A 128 -20.79 -8.15 28.79
CA ILE A 128 -20.88 -9.44 28.11
C ILE A 128 -19.57 -9.68 27.38
N THR A 129 -18.94 -10.83 27.61
CA THR A 129 -17.77 -11.26 26.85
C THR A 129 -18.19 -12.33 25.85
N LEU A 130 -17.93 -12.06 24.57
CA LEU A 130 -18.21 -12.95 23.44
C LEU A 130 -16.89 -13.51 22.90
N PRO A 131 -16.55 -14.77 23.20
CA PRO A 131 -15.37 -15.39 22.61
C PRO A 131 -15.63 -15.69 21.13
N LEU A 132 -14.86 -15.04 20.26
CA LEU A 132 -14.85 -15.24 18.81
C LEU A 132 -13.69 -16.15 18.43
N ILE A 133 -13.93 -17.09 17.53
CA ILE A 133 -12.87 -17.88 16.90
C ILE A 133 -12.66 -17.34 15.48
N GLY A 134 -11.50 -16.74 15.23
CA GLY A 134 -11.12 -16.18 13.93
C GLY A 134 -10.18 -17.11 13.17
N GLU A 135 -10.28 -17.13 11.84
CA GLU A 135 -9.29 -17.81 10.98
C GLU A 135 -7.91 -17.13 11.10
N TYR A 136 -6.84 -17.91 10.99
CA TYR A 136 -5.44 -17.48 11.14
C TYR A 136 -5.10 -16.90 12.52
N TRP A 137 -4.50 -15.72 12.55
CA TRP A 137 -3.92 -15.03 13.70
C TRP A 137 -4.08 -13.51 13.49
N GLN A 138 -4.07 -12.76 14.60
CA GLN A 138 -4.12 -11.30 14.62
C GLN A 138 -2.96 -10.81 15.48
N LEU A 139 -1.88 -10.34 14.86
CA LEU A 139 -0.59 -10.06 15.50
C LEU A 139 -0.34 -8.57 15.75
N PHE A 140 -1.14 -7.70 15.12
CA PHE A 140 -1.02 -6.25 15.24
C PHE A 140 -2.37 -5.65 15.65
N GLU A 141 -2.32 -4.54 16.37
CA GLU A 141 -3.54 -3.85 16.82
C GLU A 141 -4.39 -3.40 15.62
N THR A 142 -3.76 -3.14 14.47
CA THR A 142 -4.44 -2.75 13.22
C THR A 142 -5.18 -3.88 12.51
N ASP A 143 -5.11 -5.13 13.00
CA ASP A 143 -5.99 -6.20 12.54
C ASP A 143 -7.45 -6.00 12.96
N PHE A 144 -7.68 -5.13 13.95
CA PHE A 144 -9.00 -4.77 14.45
C PHE A 144 -9.43 -3.43 13.88
N MET A 145 -10.56 -3.43 13.20
CA MET A 145 -11.05 -2.26 12.47
C MET A 145 -11.97 -1.40 13.36
N PRO A 146 -11.88 -0.06 13.27
CA PRO A 146 -12.74 0.84 14.01
C PRO A 146 -14.14 0.92 13.39
N ARG A 147 -14.98 1.80 13.95
CA ARG A 147 -16.28 2.23 13.41
C ARG A 147 -17.33 1.14 13.23
N ALA A 148 -17.37 0.14 14.12
CA ALA A 148 -18.55 -0.71 14.22
C ALA A 148 -19.80 0.15 14.49
N PHE A 149 -20.94 -0.23 13.92
CA PHE A 149 -22.15 0.59 13.94
C PHE A 149 -23.41 -0.23 14.21
N VAL A 150 -24.38 0.41 14.84
CA VAL A 150 -25.66 -0.19 15.23
C VAL A 150 -26.72 0.12 14.18
N THR A 151 -27.56 -0.86 13.89
CA THR A 151 -28.70 -0.77 12.97
C THR A 151 -29.94 -1.37 13.62
N ALA A 152 -31.12 -0.96 13.16
CA ALA A 152 -32.40 -1.57 13.50
C ALA A 152 -33.38 -1.37 12.34
N PRO A 153 -34.46 -2.18 12.22
CA PRO A 153 -35.43 -2.02 11.15
C PRO A 153 -36.03 -0.61 11.11
N ASN A 154 -36.00 0.03 9.94
CA ASN A 154 -36.51 1.39 9.70
C ASN A 154 -35.88 2.47 10.63
N ALA A 155 -34.62 2.29 10.99
CA ALA A 155 -33.82 3.27 11.74
C ALA A 155 -32.54 3.62 10.98
N GLU A 156 -32.07 4.84 11.15
CA GLU A 156 -30.79 5.29 10.60
C GLU A 156 -29.63 4.62 11.35
N PRO A 157 -28.63 4.05 10.64
CA PRO A 157 -27.47 3.43 11.24
C PRO A 157 -26.61 4.45 11.98
N LYS A 158 -25.96 4.05 13.08
CA LYS A 158 -25.12 4.95 13.88
C LYS A 158 -23.87 4.26 14.40
N VAL A 159 -22.71 4.87 14.16
CA VAL A 159 -21.40 4.40 14.65
C VAL A 159 -21.38 4.39 16.17
N ILE A 160 -20.83 3.33 16.75
CA ILE A 160 -20.58 3.22 18.19
C ILE A 160 -19.52 4.25 18.57
N THR A 161 -19.87 5.15 19.48
CA THR A 161 -19.09 6.37 19.74
C THR A 161 -17.66 6.06 20.20
N SER A 162 -17.46 5.04 21.04
CA SER A 162 -16.13 4.66 21.51
C SER A 162 -15.22 4.08 20.43
N LEU A 163 -15.78 3.57 19.34
CA LEU A 163 -15.04 3.01 18.21
C LEU A 163 -14.88 3.99 17.04
N ASN A 164 -15.40 5.22 17.14
CA ASN A 164 -15.22 6.23 16.10
C ASN A 164 -13.85 6.92 16.22
N THR A 165 -12.78 6.17 16.01
CA THR A 165 -11.39 6.59 16.20
C THR A 165 -10.45 5.94 15.19
N GLU A 166 -9.27 6.52 15.00
CA GLU A 166 -8.15 5.89 14.27
C GLU A 166 -7.12 5.23 15.20
N GLU A 167 -7.22 5.50 16.52
CA GLU A 167 -6.37 4.97 17.58
C GLU A 167 -6.87 3.59 18.03
N VAL A 168 -6.42 2.53 17.33
CA VAL A 168 -6.88 1.15 17.56
C VAL A 168 -6.48 0.60 18.93
N ASP A 169 -5.41 1.12 19.54
CA ASP A 169 -4.93 0.71 20.87
C ASP A 169 -5.90 1.10 22.00
N SER A 170 -6.84 2.01 21.74
CA SER A 170 -7.87 2.42 22.69
C SER A 170 -8.92 1.32 22.95
N PHE A 171 -9.09 0.37 22.02
CA PHE A 171 -10.09 -0.69 22.14
C PHE A 171 -9.53 -2.11 21.92
N VAL A 172 -8.21 -2.27 21.74
CA VAL A 172 -7.53 -3.55 21.54
C VAL A 172 -6.55 -3.84 22.67
N SER A 173 -6.48 -5.09 23.12
CA SER A 173 -5.48 -5.55 24.09
C SER A 173 -5.12 -7.02 23.89
N GLY A 174 -4.21 -7.56 24.72
CA GLY A 174 -3.86 -8.99 24.71
C GLY A 174 -2.69 -9.37 23.77
N LEU A 175 -2.16 -8.41 23.01
CA LEU A 175 -0.97 -8.58 22.17
C LEU A 175 0.32 -8.39 22.99
N ALA A 176 0.64 -9.38 23.82
CA ALA A 176 1.85 -9.41 24.63
C ALA A 176 2.36 -10.83 24.81
N GLY A 177 3.63 -10.98 25.21
CA GLY A 177 4.23 -12.29 25.46
C GLY A 177 4.15 -13.19 24.23
N ASN A 178 3.59 -14.39 24.39
CA ASN A 178 3.45 -15.34 23.28
C ASN A 178 2.43 -14.91 22.23
N ASN A 179 1.46 -14.04 22.54
CA ASN A 179 0.47 -13.59 21.55
C ASN A 179 1.07 -12.67 20.48
N LEU A 180 2.32 -12.21 20.64
CA LEU A 180 3.06 -11.52 19.59
C LEU A 180 3.55 -12.46 18.48
N LYS A 181 3.63 -13.75 18.79
CA LYS A 181 4.14 -14.77 17.88
C LYS A 181 3.03 -15.30 16.98
N ARG A 182 3.41 -15.62 15.74
CA ARG A 182 2.54 -16.33 14.78
C ARG A 182 2.43 -17.82 15.10
N THR A 183 3.54 -18.40 15.52
CA THR A 183 3.65 -19.80 15.96
C THR A 183 4.55 -19.85 17.20
N PRO A 184 4.50 -20.92 18.00
CA PRO A 184 5.43 -21.09 19.12
C PRO A 184 6.92 -20.99 18.74
N SER A 185 7.25 -21.37 17.50
CA SER A 185 8.59 -21.35 16.90
C SER A 185 8.95 -20.05 16.19
N ASP A 186 8.11 -19.01 16.24
CA ASP A 186 8.39 -17.69 15.66
C ASP A 186 9.67 -17.09 16.30
N ASN A 187 10.63 -16.76 15.45
CA ASN A 187 11.96 -16.26 15.76
C ASN A 187 12.14 -14.79 15.38
N ASN A 188 11.06 -14.08 15.02
CA ASN A 188 11.12 -12.63 14.85
C ASN A 188 11.64 -11.94 16.12
N VAL A 189 12.46 -10.92 15.93
CA VAL A 189 12.91 -10.04 17.00
C VAL A 189 11.89 -8.92 17.19
N PHE A 190 11.13 -8.99 18.27
CA PHE A 190 10.12 -7.97 18.60
C PHE A 190 10.77 -6.66 19.02
N ALA A 191 10.24 -5.54 18.52
CA ALA A 191 10.85 -4.25 18.73
C ALA A 191 10.51 -3.69 20.13
N ASN A 192 11.56 -3.33 20.86
CA ASN A 192 11.49 -2.60 22.12
C ASN A 192 12.70 -1.67 22.21
N ALA A 193 12.86 -0.91 23.30
CA ALA A 193 13.99 0.00 23.45
C ALA A 193 15.35 -0.72 23.28
N LEU A 194 15.52 -1.90 23.87
CA LEU A 194 16.78 -2.65 23.82
C LEU A 194 17.05 -3.24 22.42
N THR A 195 16.09 -3.93 21.82
CA THR A 195 16.31 -4.56 20.50
C THR A 195 16.50 -3.52 19.40
N ARG A 196 15.85 -2.35 19.50
CA ARG A 196 16.17 -1.20 18.63
C ARG A 196 17.59 -0.70 18.87
N PHE A 197 18.05 -0.66 20.13
CA PHE A 197 19.42 -0.25 20.44
C PHE A 197 20.45 -1.17 19.79
N GLU A 198 20.24 -2.48 19.90
CA GLU A 198 21.11 -3.50 19.31
C GLU A 198 21.10 -3.42 17.77
N LYS A 199 19.92 -3.29 17.15
CA LYS A 199 19.76 -3.15 15.70
C LYS A 199 20.46 -1.91 15.12
N ASN A 200 20.52 -0.83 15.90
CA ASN A 200 21.14 0.44 15.49
C ASN A 200 22.61 0.57 15.94
N ALA A 201 23.19 -0.45 16.57
CA ALA A 201 24.52 -0.37 17.20
C ALA A 201 25.67 -0.22 16.19
N ASP A 202 25.45 -0.56 14.92
CA ASP A 202 26.42 -0.47 13.83
C ASP A 202 26.29 0.82 12.99
N VAL A 203 25.36 1.70 13.36
CA VAL A 203 25.17 3.00 12.72
C VAL A 203 25.82 4.08 13.59
N ALA A 204 26.62 4.95 12.98
CA ALA A 204 27.34 6.01 13.65
C ALA A 204 27.30 7.31 12.84
N LEU A 205 27.28 8.45 13.53
CA LEU A 205 27.30 9.75 12.90
C LEU A 205 28.56 9.90 12.03
N GLN A 206 28.40 10.37 10.79
CA GLN A 206 29.50 10.67 9.88
C GLN A 206 29.19 11.85 8.96
N ASP A 207 30.22 12.48 8.40
CA ASP A 207 30.06 13.56 7.43
C ASP A 207 29.53 13.03 6.09
N VAL A 208 28.36 13.55 5.70
CA VAL A 208 27.66 13.22 4.46
C VAL A 208 27.37 14.45 3.60
N SER A 209 28.06 15.56 3.85
CA SER A 209 27.91 16.83 3.13
C SER A 209 28.01 16.71 1.60
N SER A 210 28.82 15.77 1.11
CA SER A 210 29.05 15.47 -0.31
C SER A 210 28.35 14.19 -0.80
N SER A 211 27.54 13.55 0.04
CA SER A 211 26.76 12.36 -0.32
C SER A 211 25.38 12.77 -0.85
N LEU A 212 24.87 12.02 -1.83
CA LEU A 212 23.58 12.26 -2.49
C LEU A 212 22.71 11.00 -2.45
N LEU A 213 21.39 11.20 -2.45
CA LEU A 213 20.38 10.18 -2.71
C LEU A 213 19.55 10.52 -3.96
N PRO A 214 19.33 9.59 -4.89
CA PRO A 214 20.07 8.34 -5.01
C PRO A 214 21.56 8.54 -5.25
N THR A 215 22.36 7.53 -4.90
CA THR A 215 23.81 7.50 -5.06
C THR A 215 24.19 7.55 -6.55
N PRO A 216 24.98 8.54 -6.98
CA PRO A 216 25.44 8.59 -8.36
C PRO A 216 26.38 7.43 -8.70
N MET A 217 26.42 7.05 -9.98
CA MET A 217 27.34 6.02 -10.46
C MET A 217 28.82 6.37 -10.16
N ILE A 218 29.24 7.62 -10.37
CA ILE A 218 30.59 8.11 -10.07
C ILE A 218 30.48 9.48 -9.38
N VAL A 219 31.23 9.64 -8.28
CA VAL A 219 31.40 10.93 -7.58
C VAL A 219 32.89 11.17 -7.32
N GLU A 220 33.40 12.29 -7.81
CA GLU A 220 34.75 12.79 -7.50
C GLU A 220 34.63 14.05 -6.66
N LYS A 221 35.08 13.99 -5.41
CA LYS A 221 35.05 15.16 -4.50
C LYS A 221 36.11 16.18 -4.92
N GLY A 222 35.70 17.44 -5.06
CA GLY A 222 36.59 18.58 -5.27
C GLY A 222 37.12 19.15 -3.95
N HIS A 223 37.77 20.31 -4.04
CA HIS A 223 38.30 21.02 -2.88
C HIS A 223 37.45 22.25 -2.55
N GLY A 224 36.81 22.24 -1.38
CA GLY A 224 36.04 23.38 -0.86
C GLY A 224 34.58 23.39 -1.31
N ASN A 225 33.93 24.54 -1.10
CA ASN A 225 32.51 24.74 -1.37
C ASN A 225 32.33 25.90 -2.37
N LEU A 226 31.25 25.86 -3.13
CA LEU A 226 30.74 26.95 -3.95
C LEU A 226 29.69 27.72 -3.16
N ALA A 227 29.88 29.02 -2.98
CA ALA A 227 28.88 29.89 -2.38
C ALA A 227 27.71 30.11 -3.36
N ILE A 228 26.48 29.87 -2.89
CA ILE A 228 25.25 29.94 -3.70
C ILE A 228 24.22 30.95 -3.15
N SER A 229 24.60 31.78 -2.17
CA SER A 229 23.74 32.80 -1.55
C SER A 229 23.19 33.85 -2.54
N VAL A 230 23.88 34.07 -3.67
CA VAL A 230 23.40 34.94 -4.77
C VAL A 230 22.39 34.25 -5.72
N GLY A 231 22.04 32.99 -5.43
CA GLY A 231 21.18 32.13 -6.25
C GLY A 231 21.82 31.65 -7.55
N LEU A 232 21.23 30.62 -8.15
CA LEU A 232 21.67 30.04 -9.42
C LEU A 232 21.00 30.74 -10.60
N ALA A 233 21.74 31.05 -11.66
CA ALA A 233 21.22 31.54 -12.92
C ALA A 233 20.83 30.34 -13.81
N LEU A 234 19.74 29.65 -13.49
CA LEU A 234 19.32 28.44 -14.22
C LEU A 234 18.86 28.80 -15.65
N PRO A 235 19.41 28.19 -16.72
CA PRO A 235 19.01 28.48 -18.09
C PRO A 235 17.56 28.06 -18.37
N LYS A 236 16.65 29.03 -18.43
CA LYS A 236 15.21 28.77 -18.68
C LYS A 236 14.95 28.00 -19.97
N ALA A 237 15.76 28.21 -21.01
CA ALA A 237 15.62 27.53 -22.29
C ALA A 237 15.92 26.01 -22.26
N ALA A 238 16.46 25.49 -21.15
CA ALA A 238 16.74 24.06 -20.99
C ALA A 238 15.50 23.25 -20.59
N PHE A 239 14.43 23.90 -20.13
CA PHE A 239 13.22 23.28 -19.59
C PHE A 239 11.97 23.93 -20.19
N ASP A 240 10.87 23.19 -20.28
CA ASP A 240 9.58 23.81 -20.53
C ASP A 240 9.08 24.59 -19.29
N GLU A 241 8.01 25.36 -19.45
CA GLU A 241 7.49 26.23 -18.39
C GLU A 241 7.03 25.44 -17.15
N ALA A 242 6.40 24.27 -17.34
CA ALA A 242 5.88 23.46 -16.25
C ALA A 242 7.02 22.76 -15.48
N GLN A 243 8.03 22.26 -16.19
CA GLN A 243 9.25 21.71 -15.62
C GLN A 243 10.00 22.77 -14.81
N LEU A 244 10.14 23.99 -15.36
CA LEU A 244 10.78 25.10 -14.66
C LEU A 244 10.01 25.47 -13.39
N ALA A 245 8.67 25.48 -13.42
CA ALA A 245 7.84 25.71 -12.25
C ALA A 245 8.03 24.62 -11.18
N ALA A 246 8.06 23.34 -11.57
CA ALA A 246 8.33 22.23 -10.65
C ALA A 246 9.72 22.37 -9.98
N ILE A 247 10.76 22.70 -10.76
CA ILE A 247 12.11 22.98 -10.24
C ILE A 247 12.08 24.17 -9.27
N GLN A 248 11.40 25.26 -9.62
CA GLN A 248 11.30 26.46 -8.79
C GLN A 248 10.61 26.16 -7.46
N THR A 249 9.50 25.42 -7.46
CA THR A 249 8.78 25.02 -6.24
C THR A 249 9.70 24.22 -5.33
N ARG A 250 10.39 23.20 -5.85
CA ARG A 250 11.33 22.41 -5.04
C ARG A 250 12.51 23.23 -4.54
N ALA A 251 13.07 24.11 -5.40
CA ALA A 251 14.18 24.97 -5.04
C ALA A 251 13.82 25.93 -3.91
N MET A 252 12.65 26.58 -3.98
CA MET A 252 12.15 27.45 -2.92
C MET A 252 11.97 26.70 -1.60
N MET A 253 11.43 25.47 -1.65
CA MET A 253 11.26 24.63 -0.45
C MET A 253 12.59 24.36 0.25
N VAL A 254 13.67 24.08 -0.50
CA VAL A 254 15.01 23.85 0.06
C VAL A 254 15.80 25.14 0.32
N GLY A 255 15.21 26.32 0.10
CA GLY A 255 15.86 27.62 0.36
C GLY A 255 16.77 28.13 -0.77
N LEU A 256 16.67 27.59 -1.98
CA LEU A 256 17.47 27.98 -3.14
C LEU A 256 16.69 28.88 -4.12
N ASN A 257 17.27 30.03 -4.45
CA ASN A 257 16.79 30.84 -5.57
C ASN A 257 17.44 30.37 -6.89
N VAL A 258 16.63 29.92 -7.86
CA VAL A 258 17.08 29.50 -9.22
C VAL A 258 16.96 30.59 -10.28
N ASN A 259 16.66 31.83 -9.88
CA ASN A 259 16.70 33.03 -10.71
C ASN A 259 17.79 34.01 -10.24
N GLY A 260 18.88 33.49 -9.68
CA GLY A 260 20.01 34.27 -9.19
C GLY A 260 21.05 34.60 -10.27
N SER A 261 22.28 34.93 -9.83
CA SER A 261 23.36 35.37 -10.73
C SER A 261 24.52 34.39 -10.88
N LEU A 262 24.57 33.30 -10.09
CA LEU A 262 25.67 32.33 -10.18
C LEU A 262 25.56 31.53 -11.49
N PRO A 263 26.60 31.48 -12.34
CA PRO A 263 26.50 30.83 -13.64
C PRO A 263 26.16 29.34 -13.56
N VAL A 264 25.12 28.93 -14.29
CA VAL A 264 24.79 27.54 -14.59
C VAL A 264 24.73 27.35 -16.10
N SER A 265 25.41 26.34 -16.62
CA SER A 265 25.34 25.96 -18.04
C SER A 265 24.77 24.56 -18.19
N ILE A 266 23.86 24.39 -19.14
CA ILE A 266 23.21 23.09 -19.42
C ILE A 266 23.32 22.84 -20.92
N ALA A 267 23.82 21.65 -21.29
CA ALA A 267 23.87 21.19 -22.67
C ALA A 267 23.30 19.76 -22.77
N VAL A 268 22.33 19.57 -23.68
CA VAL A 268 21.76 18.25 -24.00
C VAL A 268 22.49 17.71 -25.23
N THR A 269 23.35 16.72 -25.04
CA THR A 269 24.26 16.21 -26.06
C THR A 269 24.32 14.67 -26.04
N PRO A 270 23.27 13.96 -26.50
CA PRO A 270 23.18 12.50 -26.41
C PRO A 270 24.38 11.76 -27.03
N LYS A 271 24.94 12.30 -28.13
CA LYS A 271 26.11 11.74 -28.83
C LYS A 271 27.41 11.76 -28.02
N SER A 272 27.47 12.53 -26.93
CA SER A 272 28.63 12.60 -26.04
C SER A 272 28.64 11.50 -24.97
N PHE A 273 27.57 10.72 -24.87
CA PHE A 273 27.41 9.62 -23.93
C PHE A 273 27.63 8.28 -24.63
N SER A 274 28.21 7.31 -23.93
CA SER A 274 28.54 5.98 -24.47
C SER A 274 28.38 4.89 -23.40
N GLY A 275 28.18 3.64 -23.81
CA GLY A 275 28.09 2.50 -22.89
C GLY A 275 26.93 2.63 -21.91
N ALA A 276 27.18 2.35 -20.62
CA ALA A 276 26.17 2.43 -19.56
C ALA A 276 25.57 3.84 -19.36
N LEU A 277 26.24 4.89 -19.85
CA LEU A 277 25.77 6.27 -19.75
C LEU A 277 24.93 6.72 -20.97
N ALA A 278 24.85 5.94 -22.05
CA ALA A 278 24.09 6.28 -23.25
C ALA A 278 22.60 5.88 -23.13
N LYS A 279 21.92 6.39 -22.10
CA LYS A 279 20.51 6.09 -21.81
C LYS A 279 19.77 7.31 -21.26
N SER A 280 18.44 7.28 -21.33
CA SER A 280 17.59 8.35 -20.79
C SER A 280 17.87 8.60 -19.31
N GLY A 281 17.88 9.87 -18.90
CA GLY A 281 18.16 10.25 -17.53
C GLY A 281 19.65 10.36 -17.18
N ALA A 282 20.57 10.01 -18.09
CA ALA A 282 22.00 10.13 -17.82
C ALA A 282 22.50 11.58 -17.88
N TYR A 283 23.44 11.92 -17.01
CA TYR A 283 24.03 13.25 -16.94
C TYR A 283 25.46 13.25 -16.38
N GLN A 284 26.16 14.35 -16.62
CA GLN A 284 27.41 14.73 -15.98
C GLN A 284 27.22 16.10 -15.34
N LEU A 285 27.57 16.23 -14.07
CA LEU A 285 27.41 17.46 -13.29
C LEU A 285 28.76 17.85 -12.69
N ARG A 286 29.19 19.09 -12.90
CA ARG A 286 30.39 19.67 -12.29
C ARG A 286 30.03 20.92 -11.49
N ILE A 287 30.43 20.94 -10.23
CA ILE A 287 30.33 22.09 -9.32
C ILE A 287 31.76 22.50 -8.97
N ASN A 288 32.16 23.72 -9.32
CA ASN A 288 33.49 24.28 -9.03
C ASN A 288 33.38 25.73 -8.55
N ASP A 289 34.52 26.38 -8.31
CA ASP A 289 34.62 27.77 -7.85
C ASP A 289 34.03 28.82 -8.81
N LYS A 290 33.82 28.47 -10.08
CA LYS A 290 33.28 29.38 -11.12
C LYS A 290 31.79 29.21 -11.37
N GLY A 291 31.17 28.12 -10.90
CA GLY A 291 29.76 27.84 -11.13
C GLY A 291 29.47 26.37 -11.40
N ILE A 292 28.38 26.12 -12.15
CA ILE A 292 27.84 24.77 -12.38
C ILE A 292 27.77 24.47 -13.89
N VAL A 293 28.22 23.28 -14.28
CA VAL A 293 28.16 22.78 -15.66
C VAL A 293 27.44 21.44 -15.68
N ILE A 294 26.39 21.33 -16.50
CA ILE A 294 25.60 20.12 -16.72
C ILE A 294 25.70 19.73 -18.19
N HIS A 295 26.12 18.50 -18.45
CA HIS A 295 25.91 17.81 -19.73
C HIS A 295 24.89 16.70 -19.50
N ALA A 296 23.87 16.59 -20.35
CA ALA A 296 22.82 15.60 -20.20
C ALA A 296 22.61 14.81 -21.50
N PHE A 297 22.20 13.55 -21.37
CA PHE A 297 21.81 12.73 -22.51
C PHE A 297 20.53 13.25 -23.16
N ASP A 298 19.54 13.59 -22.34
CA ASP A 298 18.23 14.12 -22.73
C ASP A 298 17.72 15.14 -21.70
N GLN A 299 16.47 15.61 -21.86
CA GLN A 299 15.85 16.54 -20.91
C GLN A 299 15.69 15.91 -19.51
N ALA A 300 15.36 14.63 -19.41
CA ALA A 300 15.25 13.93 -18.12
C ALA A 300 16.60 13.93 -17.38
N GLY A 301 17.72 13.71 -18.09
CA GLY A 301 19.06 13.81 -17.51
C GLY A 301 19.38 15.22 -17.01
N ALA A 302 18.99 16.26 -17.74
CA ALA A 302 19.16 17.64 -17.28
C ALA A 302 18.33 17.93 -16.03
N PHE A 303 17.08 17.45 -15.99
CA PHE A 303 16.21 17.56 -14.82
C PHE A 303 16.80 16.82 -13.61
N TYR A 304 17.24 15.58 -13.78
CA TYR A 304 17.86 14.79 -12.71
C TYR A 304 19.17 15.39 -12.21
N ALA A 305 19.96 16.04 -13.07
CA ALA A 305 21.14 16.79 -12.65
C ALA A 305 20.76 17.97 -11.71
N VAL A 306 19.65 18.67 -12.00
CA VAL A 306 19.13 19.71 -11.12
C VAL A 306 18.60 19.11 -9.82
N GLN A 307 17.89 17.98 -9.86
CA GLN A 307 17.47 17.28 -8.64
C GLN A 307 18.68 16.86 -7.78
N SER A 308 19.80 16.49 -8.39
CA SER A 308 21.05 16.20 -7.66
C SER A 308 21.63 17.45 -6.97
N ILE A 309 21.53 18.63 -7.58
CA ILE A 309 21.91 19.89 -6.93
C ILE A 309 20.98 20.18 -5.73
N LEU A 310 19.66 20.08 -5.91
CA LEU A 310 18.68 20.28 -4.84
C LEU A 310 18.80 19.22 -3.73
N GLY A 311 19.23 18.01 -4.09
CA GLY A 311 19.54 16.92 -3.16
C GLY A 311 20.76 17.20 -2.30
N LEU A 312 21.78 17.90 -2.81
CA LEU A 312 22.97 18.27 -2.02
C LEU A 312 22.70 19.38 -0.99
N ILE A 313 21.67 20.20 -1.20
CA ILE A 313 21.35 21.31 -0.29
C ILE A 313 20.94 20.79 1.07
N ASP A 314 21.69 21.22 2.09
CA ASP A 314 21.22 21.22 3.46
C ASP A 314 20.23 22.37 3.63
N SER A 315 18.95 22.03 3.78
CA SER A 315 17.90 23.04 3.89
C SER A 315 18.00 23.87 5.18
N GLN A 316 18.81 23.43 6.17
CA GLN A 316 19.11 24.20 7.37
C GLN A 316 20.29 25.19 7.17
N GLN A 317 21.14 24.95 6.16
CA GLN A 317 22.28 25.80 5.79
C GLN A 317 22.43 25.90 4.25
N PRO A 318 21.49 26.56 3.55
CA PRO A 318 21.36 26.46 2.09
C PRO A 318 22.35 27.31 1.28
N ASP A 319 23.35 27.92 1.92
CA ASP A 319 24.20 28.95 1.29
C ASP A 319 25.40 28.39 0.51
N THR A 320 25.67 27.08 0.59
CA THR A 320 26.83 26.47 -0.07
C THR A 320 26.53 25.11 -0.71
N LEU A 321 27.29 24.76 -1.74
CA LEU A 321 27.35 23.43 -2.34
C LEU A 321 28.78 22.88 -2.27
N PRO A 322 28.98 21.58 -2.03
CA PRO A 322 30.31 20.99 -2.16
C PRO A 322 30.79 21.05 -3.61
N GLN A 323 32.07 21.35 -3.82
CA GLN A 323 32.67 21.19 -5.15
C GLN A 323 32.84 19.70 -5.45
N LEU A 324 32.37 19.27 -6.62
CA LEU A 324 32.42 17.87 -7.03
C LEU A 324 32.19 17.70 -8.53
N PHE A 325 32.50 16.50 -9.01
CA PHE A 325 32.11 16.02 -10.31
C PHE A 325 31.30 14.73 -10.16
N ILE A 326 30.19 14.63 -10.90
CA ILE A 326 29.29 13.48 -10.95
C ILE A 326 29.17 13.01 -12.39
N GLN A 327 29.23 11.69 -12.59
CA GLN A 327 28.69 11.02 -13.78
C GLN A 327 27.65 10.03 -13.32
N ASP A 328 26.48 10.05 -13.94
CA ASP A 328 25.34 9.32 -13.41
C ASP A 328 24.37 8.87 -14.51
N ALA A 329 23.73 7.74 -14.27
CA ALA A 329 22.69 7.15 -15.11
C ALA A 329 21.89 6.13 -14.28
N PRO A 330 20.58 5.96 -14.54
CA PRO A 330 19.79 4.98 -13.81
C PRO A 330 20.24 3.54 -14.14
N ARG A 331 20.21 2.64 -13.15
CA ARG A 331 20.37 1.20 -13.42
C ARG A 331 19.16 0.63 -14.19
N PHE A 332 17.94 1.01 -13.80
CA PHE A 332 16.68 0.55 -14.38
C PHE A 332 15.92 1.64 -15.12
N ASP A 333 15.22 1.26 -16.20
CA ASP A 333 14.34 2.17 -16.93
C ASP A 333 13.01 2.42 -16.19
N TYR A 334 12.57 1.44 -15.40
CA TYR A 334 11.37 1.49 -14.56
C TYR A 334 11.74 1.60 -13.07
N ARG A 335 11.39 2.74 -12.46
CA ARG A 335 11.61 3.03 -11.03
C ARG A 335 10.30 3.51 -10.45
N GLY A 336 9.53 2.55 -9.95
CA GLY A 336 8.09 2.71 -9.72
C GLY A 336 7.67 2.84 -8.27
N ILE A 337 6.59 3.58 -8.07
CA ILE A 337 5.75 3.50 -6.88
C ILE A 337 4.36 3.13 -7.36
N MET A 338 3.77 2.09 -6.77
CA MET A 338 2.37 1.74 -6.91
C MET A 338 1.60 2.28 -5.70
N ILE A 339 0.49 2.98 -5.94
CA ILE A 339 -0.41 3.48 -4.90
C ILE A 339 -1.82 2.95 -5.15
N ASP A 340 -2.35 2.22 -4.16
CA ASP A 340 -3.75 1.84 -4.04
C ASP A 340 -4.57 3.02 -3.53
N VAL A 341 -5.51 3.49 -4.35
CA VAL A 341 -6.54 4.45 -3.93
C VAL A 341 -7.93 3.80 -3.89
N ALA A 342 -8.05 2.53 -4.25
CA ALA A 342 -9.29 1.79 -4.33
C ALA A 342 -9.78 1.35 -2.95
N ARG A 343 -8.92 0.72 -2.13
CA ARG A 343 -9.31 0.21 -0.80
C ARG A 343 -9.68 1.36 0.14
N ASN A 344 -8.80 2.34 0.28
CA ASN A 344 -9.12 3.64 0.85
C ASN A 344 -8.59 4.72 -0.10
N PHE A 345 -9.43 5.69 -0.41
CA PHE A 345 -9.09 6.80 -1.28
C PHE A 345 -8.01 7.68 -0.62
N HIS A 346 -7.10 8.17 -1.45
CA HIS A 346 -6.12 9.17 -1.06
C HIS A 346 -6.31 10.42 -1.90
N SER A 347 -6.20 11.58 -1.26
CA SER A 347 -6.52 12.82 -1.93
C SER A 347 -5.57 13.10 -3.10
N LYS A 348 -6.04 13.92 -4.04
CA LYS A 348 -5.18 14.46 -5.10
C LYS A 348 -3.95 15.15 -4.52
N SER A 349 -4.09 15.88 -3.42
CA SER A 349 -2.94 16.51 -2.74
C SER A 349 -1.88 15.50 -2.32
N ALA A 350 -2.27 14.36 -1.76
CA ALA A 350 -1.32 13.28 -1.41
C ALA A 350 -0.62 12.75 -2.66
N ILE A 351 -1.35 12.51 -3.76
CA ILE A 351 -0.76 12.06 -5.03
C ILE A 351 0.23 13.09 -5.60
N LEU A 352 -0.10 14.39 -5.60
CA LEU A 352 0.80 15.45 -6.06
C LEU A 352 2.05 15.56 -5.17
N ALA A 353 1.88 15.45 -3.85
CA ALA A 353 3.00 15.46 -2.91
C ALA A 353 3.94 14.27 -3.11
N THR A 354 3.38 13.09 -3.44
CA THR A 354 4.15 11.91 -3.82
C THR A 354 4.90 12.10 -5.13
N LEU A 355 4.27 12.69 -6.16
CA LEU A 355 4.95 13.03 -7.42
C LEU A 355 6.15 13.98 -7.18
N ASP A 356 6.03 14.94 -6.25
CA ASP A 356 7.15 15.80 -5.87
C ASP A 356 8.32 15.03 -5.27
N GLN A 357 8.05 14.07 -4.37
CA GLN A 357 9.11 13.26 -3.78
C GLN A 357 9.69 12.26 -4.78
N MET A 358 8.86 11.64 -5.62
CA MET A 358 9.32 10.80 -6.73
C MET A 358 10.32 11.52 -7.62
N ALA A 359 9.99 12.76 -8.01
CA ALA A 359 10.88 13.60 -8.81
C ALA A 359 12.20 13.90 -8.08
N ALA A 360 12.12 14.26 -6.80
CA ALA A 360 13.29 14.57 -5.98
C ALA A 360 14.27 13.38 -5.86
N TYR A 361 13.73 12.16 -5.81
CA TYR A 361 14.52 10.92 -5.70
C TYR A 361 14.60 10.13 -7.01
N LYS A 362 14.30 10.77 -8.15
CA LYS A 362 14.47 10.25 -9.51
C LYS A 362 13.65 9.00 -9.84
N MET A 363 12.56 8.75 -9.13
CA MET A 363 11.55 7.75 -9.52
C MET A 363 10.71 8.29 -10.68
N ASN A 364 10.33 7.42 -11.62
CA ASN A 364 9.78 7.85 -12.91
C ASN A 364 8.51 7.11 -13.35
N LYS A 365 7.97 6.20 -12.54
CA LYS A 365 6.70 5.50 -12.84
C LYS A 365 5.78 5.62 -11.63
N LEU A 366 4.63 6.27 -11.79
CA LEU A 366 3.55 6.22 -10.82
C LEU A 366 2.52 5.23 -11.35
N HIS A 367 2.49 4.05 -10.75
CA HIS A 367 1.45 3.05 -10.98
C HIS A 367 0.27 3.40 -10.07
N LEU A 368 -0.85 3.79 -10.65
CA LEU A 368 -2.07 4.11 -9.90
C LEU A 368 -3.05 2.95 -10.00
N HIS A 369 -3.27 2.28 -8.88
CA HIS A 369 -4.30 1.27 -8.73
C HIS A 369 -5.62 1.96 -8.42
N LEU A 370 -6.40 2.17 -9.48
CA LEU A 370 -7.58 3.05 -9.47
C LEU A 370 -8.87 2.31 -9.12
N THR A 371 -8.87 0.98 -9.17
CA THR A 371 -10.08 0.18 -9.00
C THR A 371 -9.77 -1.14 -8.34
N ASP A 372 -10.62 -1.54 -7.40
CA ASP A 372 -10.60 -2.86 -6.78
C ASP A 372 -12.03 -3.25 -6.39
N ASP A 373 -12.19 -4.23 -5.51
CA ASP A 373 -13.49 -4.65 -4.98
C ASP A 373 -14.20 -3.55 -4.19
N GLU A 374 -13.46 -2.78 -3.38
CA GLU A 374 -13.99 -1.80 -2.43
C GLU A 374 -14.19 -0.39 -3.02
N GLY A 375 -13.77 -0.16 -4.26
CA GLY A 375 -13.82 1.18 -4.81
C GLY A 375 -13.40 1.33 -6.27
N TRP A 376 -14.04 2.27 -6.95
CA TRP A 376 -13.68 2.75 -8.28
C TRP A 376 -13.40 4.26 -8.24
N ARG A 377 -12.21 4.67 -8.66
CA ARG A 377 -11.64 5.99 -8.27
C ARG A 377 -11.36 6.94 -9.43
N ILE A 378 -11.90 6.68 -10.62
CA ILE A 378 -11.69 7.53 -11.80
C ILE A 378 -13.00 7.77 -12.55
N GLU A 379 -13.34 9.03 -12.82
CA GLU A 379 -14.50 9.34 -13.64
C GLU A 379 -14.34 8.82 -15.07
N ILE A 380 -15.34 8.07 -15.57
CA ILE A 380 -15.40 7.60 -16.97
C ILE A 380 -16.61 8.22 -17.67
N PRO A 381 -16.42 9.15 -18.62
CA PRO A 381 -17.51 9.77 -19.35
C PRO A 381 -18.44 8.74 -20.01
N GLY A 382 -19.72 8.77 -19.65
CA GLY A 382 -20.76 7.84 -20.15
C GLY A 382 -21.07 6.65 -19.24
N LEU A 383 -20.25 6.40 -18.22
CA LEU A 383 -20.43 5.38 -17.19
C LEU A 383 -20.43 6.02 -15.78
N PRO A 384 -21.38 6.93 -15.48
CA PRO A 384 -21.38 7.67 -14.22
C PRO A 384 -21.54 6.76 -13.00
N GLU A 385 -22.20 5.61 -13.13
CA GLU A 385 -22.40 4.66 -12.03
C GLU A 385 -21.09 4.18 -11.39
N LEU A 386 -20.01 4.12 -12.17
CA LEU A 386 -18.69 3.72 -11.65
C LEU A 386 -18.21 4.65 -10.53
N THR A 387 -18.51 5.95 -10.58
CA THR A 387 -18.13 6.90 -9.53
C THR A 387 -19.29 7.26 -8.61
N ASP A 388 -20.52 7.32 -9.13
CA ASP A 388 -21.70 7.63 -8.33
C ASP A 388 -21.96 6.54 -7.28
N ILE A 389 -21.74 5.27 -7.64
CA ILE A 389 -21.91 4.10 -6.77
C ILE A 389 -20.56 3.52 -6.39
N GLY A 390 -19.74 3.11 -7.36
CA GLY A 390 -18.45 2.46 -7.11
C GLY A 390 -17.43 3.37 -6.40
N GLY A 391 -17.59 4.69 -6.47
CA GLY A 391 -16.74 5.66 -5.78
C GLY A 391 -17.11 5.87 -4.31
N GLN A 392 -18.18 5.24 -3.80
CA GLN A 392 -18.71 5.51 -2.47
C GLN A 392 -19.06 4.22 -1.71
N ARG A 393 -18.84 4.24 -0.40
CA ARG A 393 -19.29 3.19 0.52
C ARG A 393 -20.27 3.75 1.54
N CYS A 394 -21.39 3.07 1.74
CA CYS A 394 -22.38 3.43 2.73
C CYS A 394 -23.24 2.21 3.10
N PHE A 395 -24.02 2.29 4.18
CA PHE A 395 -24.87 1.19 4.59
C PHE A 395 -26.13 1.09 3.72
N ASP A 396 -25.98 0.49 2.54
CA ASP A 396 -27.06 0.10 1.63
C ASP A 396 -26.92 -1.40 1.30
N LEU A 397 -27.79 -2.23 1.88
CA LEU A 397 -27.78 -3.68 1.63
C LEU A 397 -28.20 -4.06 0.21
N THR A 398 -28.75 -3.13 -0.57
CA THR A 398 -29.13 -3.35 -1.97
C THR A 398 -28.02 -2.98 -2.94
N GLU A 399 -27.03 -2.21 -2.48
CA GLU A 399 -25.93 -1.64 -3.26
C GLU A 399 -26.38 -0.93 -4.55
N THR A 400 -27.47 -0.17 -4.44
CA THR A 400 -28.01 0.62 -5.56
C THR A 400 -27.57 2.09 -5.50
N GLU A 401 -27.15 2.57 -4.32
CA GLU A 401 -26.66 3.94 -4.13
C GLU A 401 -25.15 3.99 -3.80
N CYS A 402 -24.59 2.92 -3.24
CA CYS A 402 -23.19 2.82 -2.84
C CYS A 402 -22.76 1.36 -2.71
N LEU A 403 -21.46 1.09 -2.65
CA LEU A 403 -20.95 -0.22 -2.23
C LEU A 403 -21.14 -0.41 -0.72
N LEU A 404 -21.20 -1.66 -0.27
CA LEU A 404 -21.23 -1.97 1.16
C LEU A 404 -20.01 -1.39 1.92
N PRO A 405 -20.15 -1.02 3.20
CA PRO A 405 -19.02 -0.58 4.02
C PRO A 405 -17.96 -1.67 4.12
N GLN A 406 -16.70 -1.28 4.03
CA GLN A 406 -15.53 -2.14 4.20
C GLN A 406 -14.45 -1.38 4.99
N LEU A 407 -13.51 -2.09 5.60
CA LEU A 407 -12.27 -1.58 6.17
C LEU A 407 -12.45 -0.51 7.26
N GLY A 408 -13.52 -0.61 8.05
CA GLY A 408 -13.78 0.35 9.14
C GLY A 408 -14.13 1.75 8.65
N SER A 409 -14.76 1.88 7.48
CA SER A 409 -15.26 3.16 6.93
C SER A 409 -16.49 3.69 7.67
N GLY A 410 -17.26 2.82 8.33
CA GLY A 410 -18.53 3.17 8.95
C GLY A 410 -19.70 3.21 7.95
N PRO A 411 -20.91 3.57 8.39
CA PRO A 411 -22.13 3.42 7.58
C PRO A 411 -22.37 4.58 6.59
N THR A 412 -21.57 5.64 6.62
CA THR A 412 -21.72 6.85 5.80
C THR A 412 -20.59 6.97 4.78
N SER A 413 -20.75 7.84 3.78
CA SER A 413 -19.77 8.06 2.70
C SER A 413 -18.86 9.28 2.89
N ASP A 414 -18.96 9.99 4.02
CA ASP A 414 -18.16 11.19 4.33
C ASP A 414 -16.79 10.86 4.96
N ASN A 415 -16.10 9.89 4.37
CA ASN A 415 -14.78 9.43 4.82
C ASN A 415 -13.92 8.98 3.63
N PHE A 416 -12.66 8.68 3.90
CA PHE A 416 -11.68 8.24 2.90
C PHE A 416 -11.96 6.83 2.34
N GLY A 417 -12.93 6.08 2.85
CA GLY A 417 -13.43 4.90 2.14
C GLY A 417 -14.19 5.25 0.86
N SER A 418 -14.57 6.51 0.71
CA SER A 418 -15.25 7.06 -0.45
C SER A 418 -14.41 8.18 -1.09
N GLY A 419 -14.71 8.49 -2.35
CA GLY A 419 -14.02 9.47 -3.16
C GLY A 419 -13.53 8.89 -4.49
N TYR A 420 -13.26 9.79 -5.43
CA TYR A 420 -12.70 9.48 -6.74
C TYR A 420 -12.03 10.73 -7.33
N PHE A 421 -11.18 10.54 -8.34
CA PHE A 421 -10.66 11.61 -9.16
C PHE A 421 -11.66 11.93 -10.27
N SER A 422 -12.12 13.18 -10.33
CA SER A 422 -12.77 13.69 -11.54
C SER A 422 -11.83 13.59 -12.74
N LYS A 423 -12.39 13.67 -13.95
CA LYS A 423 -11.59 13.75 -15.17
C LYS A 423 -10.58 14.90 -15.09
N GLU A 424 -11.00 16.05 -14.59
CA GLU A 424 -10.13 17.22 -14.40
C GLU A 424 -9.02 16.97 -13.38
N ASP A 425 -9.31 16.28 -12.27
CA ASP A 425 -8.31 15.92 -11.28
C ASP A 425 -7.25 14.99 -11.85
N TYR A 426 -7.67 13.97 -12.60
CA TYR A 426 -6.75 13.06 -13.27
C TYR A 426 -5.90 13.78 -14.32
N ILE A 427 -6.49 14.65 -15.13
CA ILE A 427 -5.76 15.50 -16.08
C ILE A 427 -4.68 16.34 -15.38
N GLU A 428 -5.00 16.93 -14.22
CA GLU A 428 -4.02 17.70 -13.45
C GLU A 428 -2.90 16.81 -12.91
N ILE A 429 -3.21 15.62 -12.39
CA ILE A 429 -2.21 14.62 -11.97
C ILE A 429 -1.26 14.29 -13.13
N LEU A 430 -1.80 14.05 -14.34
CA LEU A 430 -0.98 13.77 -15.52
C LEU A 430 -0.09 14.94 -15.91
N GLN A 431 -0.60 16.17 -15.91
CA GLN A 431 0.21 17.37 -16.17
C GLN A 431 1.33 17.54 -15.15
N TYR A 432 1.01 17.31 -13.87
CA TYR A 432 1.95 17.42 -12.76
C TYR A 432 3.06 16.37 -12.83
N ALA A 433 2.72 15.13 -13.19
CA ALA A 433 3.65 14.03 -13.39
C ALA A 433 4.56 14.27 -14.61
N LYS A 434 3.99 14.72 -15.73
CA LYS A 434 4.73 15.07 -16.95
C LYS A 434 5.81 16.11 -16.70
N ALA A 435 5.48 17.17 -15.95
CA ALA A 435 6.43 18.23 -15.56
C ALA A 435 7.62 17.72 -14.72
N ARG A 436 7.53 16.49 -14.21
CA ARG A 436 8.50 15.84 -13.33
C ARG A 436 9.17 14.61 -13.95
N HIS A 437 8.96 14.37 -15.25
CA HIS A 437 9.44 13.17 -15.95
C HIS A 437 8.93 11.87 -15.32
N ILE A 438 7.68 11.85 -14.86
CA ILE A 438 7.02 10.68 -14.30
C ILE A 438 5.93 10.20 -15.27
N GLU A 439 5.99 8.93 -15.65
CA GLU A 439 4.91 8.23 -16.35
C GLU A 439 3.82 7.84 -15.35
N VAL A 440 2.56 8.09 -15.66
CA VAL A 440 1.42 7.56 -14.90
C VAL A 440 0.92 6.31 -15.63
N ILE A 441 0.85 5.19 -14.92
CA ILE A 441 0.39 3.90 -15.40
C ILE A 441 -0.93 3.60 -14.67
N PRO A 442 -2.08 3.72 -15.33
CA PRO A 442 -3.37 3.36 -14.74
C PRO A 442 -3.48 1.83 -14.69
N GLU A 443 -3.92 1.33 -13.54
CA GLU A 443 -4.39 -0.02 -13.35
C GLU A 443 -5.90 0.00 -13.12
N ILE A 444 -6.60 -0.77 -13.95
CA ILE A 444 -7.99 -1.14 -13.77
C ILE A 444 -8.00 -2.66 -13.65
N ASP A 445 -8.16 -3.17 -12.44
CA ASP A 445 -7.99 -4.59 -12.15
C ASP A 445 -9.13 -5.44 -12.73
N MET A 446 -8.75 -6.60 -13.29
CA MET A 446 -9.65 -7.59 -13.88
C MET A 446 -8.88 -8.90 -14.20
N PRO A 447 -9.54 -10.07 -14.27
CA PRO A 447 -10.98 -10.27 -14.12
C PRO A 447 -11.44 -10.37 -12.66
N ALA A 448 -10.56 -10.60 -11.69
CA ALA A 448 -10.90 -10.49 -10.26
C ALA A 448 -10.74 -9.05 -9.78
N HIS A 449 -10.90 -8.78 -8.47
CA HIS A 449 -10.72 -7.45 -7.90
C HIS A 449 -11.58 -6.38 -8.58
N ALA A 450 -12.77 -6.75 -9.03
CA ALA A 450 -13.59 -5.91 -9.89
C ALA A 450 -15.00 -5.69 -9.35
N ARG A 451 -15.25 -5.98 -8.07
CA ARG A 451 -16.58 -5.84 -7.46
C ARG A 451 -17.15 -4.45 -7.61
N ALA A 452 -16.35 -3.39 -7.44
CA ALA A 452 -16.83 -2.03 -7.63
C ALA A 452 -17.39 -1.79 -9.04
N ALA A 453 -16.71 -2.31 -10.06
CA ALA A 453 -17.17 -2.21 -11.44
C ALA A 453 -18.43 -3.06 -11.69
N VAL A 454 -18.44 -4.32 -11.23
CA VAL A 454 -19.55 -5.25 -11.42
C VAL A 454 -20.83 -4.73 -10.76
N VAL A 455 -20.76 -4.32 -9.50
CA VAL A 455 -21.92 -3.79 -8.75
C VAL A 455 -22.42 -2.49 -9.39
N SER A 456 -21.52 -1.58 -9.78
CA SER A 456 -21.90 -0.34 -10.48
C SER A 456 -22.63 -0.62 -11.80
N MET A 457 -22.15 -1.60 -12.58
CA MET A 457 -22.79 -1.98 -13.84
C MET A 457 -24.10 -2.75 -13.64
N GLU A 458 -24.28 -3.47 -12.54
CA GLU A 458 -25.58 -4.05 -12.18
C GLU A 458 -26.59 -2.97 -11.79
N ALA A 459 -26.19 -1.96 -11.01
CA ALA A 459 -27.06 -0.83 -10.69
C ALA A 459 -27.44 -0.02 -11.94
N ARG A 460 -26.47 0.21 -12.86
CA ARG A 460 -26.73 0.76 -14.20
C ARG A 460 -27.78 -0.05 -14.95
N TYR A 461 -27.61 -1.38 -14.99
CA TYR A 461 -28.54 -2.28 -15.65
C TYR A 461 -29.95 -2.13 -15.07
N GLN A 462 -30.11 -2.17 -13.75
CA GLN A 462 -31.43 -2.04 -13.10
C GLN A 462 -32.10 -0.69 -13.42
N ARG A 463 -31.35 0.41 -13.30
CA ARG A 463 -31.84 1.76 -13.61
C ARG A 463 -32.33 1.88 -15.05
N LEU A 464 -31.57 1.36 -16.01
CA LEU A 464 -31.92 1.41 -17.43
C LEU A 464 -33.06 0.45 -17.79
N MET A 465 -33.14 -0.72 -17.16
CA MET A 465 -34.27 -1.64 -17.31
C MET A 465 -35.58 -1.03 -16.81
N GLN A 466 -35.56 -0.35 -15.65
CA GLN A 466 -36.72 0.39 -15.14
C GLN A 466 -37.17 1.51 -16.09
N ALA A 467 -36.23 2.09 -16.84
CA ALA A 467 -36.50 3.08 -17.88
C ALA A 467 -36.91 2.46 -19.24
N GLY A 468 -37.01 1.13 -19.35
CA GLY A 468 -37.37 0.42 -20.59
C GLY A 468 -36.26 0.41 -21.65
N LYS A 469 -35.00 0.62 -21.26
CA LYS A 469 -33.83 0.74 -22.15
C LYS A 469 -32.95 -0.50 -22.13
N GLU A 470 -33.53 -1.65 -22.49
CA GLU A 470 -32.88 -2.96 -22.35
C GLU A 470 -31.54 -3.09 -23.09
N ALA A 471 -31.42 -2.54 -24.30
CA ALA A 471 -30.16 -2.59 -25.05
C ALA A 471 -29.04 -1.80 -24.34
N GLU A 472 -29.34 -0.58 -23.86
CA GLU A 472 -28.39 0.25 -23.10
C GLU A 472 -28.04 -0.40 -21.74
N ALA A 473 -29.02 -1.08 -21.11
CA ALA A 473 -28.82 -1.78 -19.85
C ALA A 473 -27.80 -2.93 -19.97
N ASN A 474 -27.85 -3.68 -21.07
CA ASN A 474 -26.96 -4.81 -21.31
C ASN A 474 -25.64 -4.42 -21.98
N GLU A 475 -25.48 -3.18 -22.43
CA GLU A 475 -24.33 -2.74 -23.22
C GLU A 475 -23.00 -2.99 -22.52
N TYR A 476 -22.94 -2.72 -21.21
CA TYR A 476 -21.74 -2.78 -20.36
C TYR A 476 -21.90 -3.69 -19.13
N ARG A 477 -22.87 -4.61 -19.15
CA ARG A 477 -23.11 -5.52 -18.03
C ARG A 477 -21.96 -6.51 -17.87
N LEU A 478 -21.44 -6.68 -16.65
CA LEU A 478 -20.20 -7.46 -16.40
C LEU A 478 -20.45 -8.85 -15.80
N LEU A 479 -21.69 -9.12 -15.40
CA LEU A 479 -22.12 -10.37 -14.79
C LEU A 479 -23.02 -11.14 -15.76
N ASP A 480 -22.77 -12.43 -15.89
CA ASP A 480 -23.72 -13.36 -16.52
C ASP A 480 -24.83 -13.67 -15.49
N PRO A 481 -26.09 -13.27 -15.76
CA PRO A 481 -27.18 -13.46 -14.79
C PRO A 481 -27.50 -14.93 -14.50
N GLN A 482 -27.02 -15.88 -15.32
CA GLN A 482 -27.20 -17.31 -15.11
C GLN A 482 -26.02 -17.97 -14.38
N ASP A 483 -24.92 -17.25 -14.18
CA ASP A 483 -23.79 -17.79 -13.43
C ASP A 483 -24.20 -18.01 -11.96
N THR A 484 -24.07 -19.23 -11.46
CA THR A 484 -24.31 -19.61 -10.05
C THR A 484 -23.06 -20.08 -9.32
N SER A 485 -21.87 -19.74 -9.82
CA SER A 485 -20.60 -20.22 -9.26
C SER A 485 -20.46 -19.83 -7.80
N ASN A 486 -20.21 -20.82 -6.94
CA ASN A 486 -19.92 -20.59 -5.53
C ASN A 486 -18.41 -20.43 -5.33
N VAL A 487 -17.99 -19.17 -5.16
CA VAL A 487 -16.58 -18.80 -5.03
C VAL A 487 -16.37 -17.89 -3.82
N THR A 488 -15.18 -17.96 -3.23
CA THR A 488 -14.71 -17.00 -2.23
C THR A 488 -13.36 -16.45 -2.69
N THR A 489 -13.23 -15.13 -2.77
CA THR A 489 -11.97 -14.45 -3.10
C THR A 489 -11.05 -14.36 -1.89
N VAL A 490 -9.84 -13.84 -2.07
CA VAL A 490 -8.84 -13.70 -1.01
C VAL A 490 -9.32 -12.78 0.11
N GLN A 491 -10.04 -11.71 -0.23
CA GLN A 491 -10.65 -10.75 0.68
C GLN A 491 -12.07 -11.18 1.10
N PHE A 492 -12.47 -12.41 0.76
CA PHE A 492 -13.75 -13.01 1.11
C PHE A 492 -14.97 -12.41 0.40
N TYR A 493 -14.81 -11.84 -0.79
CA TYR A 493 -15.95 -11.56 -1.67
C TYR A 493 -16.43 -12.82 -2.37
N ASP A 494 -17.59 -12.70 -3.03
CA ASP A 494 -18.18 -13.76 -3.84
C ASP A 494 -17.94 -13.51 -5.33
N ARG A 495 -18.73 -14.17 -6.19
CA ARG A 495 -18.65 -14.06 -7.65
C ARG A 495 -18.78 -12.63 -8.19
N LEU A 496 -19.36 -11.69 -7.43
CA LEU A 496 -19.48 -10.30 -7.85
C LEU A 496 -18.13 -9.59 -7.91
N SER A 497 -17.08 -10.14 -7.30
CA SER A 497 -15.70 -9.66 -7.46
C SER A 497 -15.10 -9.94 -8.83
N PHE A 498 -15.82 -10.66 -9.70
CA PHE A 498 -15.31 -11.06 -11.00
C PHE A 498 -16.06 -10.41 -12.17
N ILE A 499 -15.34 -9.74 -13.07
CA ILE A 499 -15.82 -9.46 -14.42
C ILE A 499 -15.84 -10.78 -15.18
N ASN A 500 -16.99 -11.14 -15.76
CA ASN A 500 -17.09 -12.34 -16.56
C ASN A 500 -16.33 -12.15 -17.89
N PRO A 501 -15.23 -12.91 -18.14
CA PRO A 501 -14.37 -12.71 -19.29
C PRO A 501 -14.97 -13.22 -20.62
N CYS A 502 -16.13 -13.89 -20.55
CA CYS A 502 -16.76 -14.57 -21.67
C CYS A 502 -17.91 -13.76 -22.29
N LEU A 503 -18.13 -12.52 -21.84
CA LEU A 503 -19.20 -11.64 -22.32
C LEU A 503 -18.66 -10.57 -23.27
N ASP A 504 -19.35 -10.38 -24.41
CA ASP A 504 -19.08 -9.25 -25.30
C ASP A 504 -19.25 -7.89 -24.61
N SER A 505 -20.15 -7.80 -23.62
CA SER A 505 -20.37 -6.60 -22.81
C SER A 505 -19.17 -6.25 -21.94
N SER A 506 -18.46 -7.26 -21.41
CA SER A 506 -17.19 -7.05 -20.71
C SER A 506 -16.13 -6.49 -21.65
N THR A 507 -16.01 -7.02 -22.86
CA THR A 507 -15.10 -6.46 -23.89
C THR A 507 -15.43 -5.01 -24.23
N ARG A 508 -16.72 -4.68 -24.41
CA ARG A 508 -17.16 -3.29 -24.68
C ARG A 508 -16.87 -2.36 -23.51
N PHE A 509 -17.07 -2.82 -22.28
CA PHE A 509 -16.76 -2.06 -21.08
C PHE A 509 -15.27 -1.73 -21.01
N VAL A 510 -14.42 -2.75 -21.17
CA VAL A 510 -12.97 -2.58 -21.14
C VAL A 510 -12.49 -1.63 -22.24
N ASP A 511 -12.97 -1.78 -23.48
CA ASP A 511 -12.64 -0.86 -24.58
C ASP A 511 -13.06 0.58 -24.27
N LYS A 512 -14.26 0.77 -23.70
CA LYS A 512 -14.76 2.09 -23.30
C LYS A 512 -13.85 2.74 -22.25
N VAL A 513 -13.47 2.00 -21.20
CA VAL A 513 -12.62 2.52 -20.13
C VAL A 513 -11.22 2.85 -20.65
N ILE A 514 -10.59 1.95 -21.41
CA ILE A 514 -9.26 2.20 -22.01
C ILE A 514 -9.31 3.43 -22.91
N SER A 515 -10.33 3.54 -23.77
CA SER A 515 -10.49 4.67 -24.70
C SER A 515 -10.59 6.01 -23.99
N GLU A 516 -11.39 6.10 -22.92
CA GLU A 516 -11.54 7.36 -22.17
C GLU A 516 -10.27 7.76 -21.43
N ILE A 517 -9.60 6.81 -20.76
CA ILE A 517 -8.33 7.08 -20.06
C ILE A 517 -7.22 7.45 -21.06
N ALA A 518 -7.12 6.74 -22.18
CA ALA A 518 -6.17 7.07 -23.26
C ALA A 518 -6.43 8.48 -23.82
N ALA A 519 -7.70 8.89 -23.95
CA ALA A 519 -8.07 10.24 -24.38
C ALA A 519 -7.64 11.31 -23.35
N MET A 520 -7.76 11.05 -22.04
CA MET A 520 -7.27 11.97 -21.00
C MET A 520 -5.75 12.15 -21.07
N HIS A 521 -5.01 11.07 -21.28
CA HIS A 521 -3.56 11.09 -21.53
C HIS A 521 -3.16 11.88 -22.78
N GLN A 522 -3.88 11.64 -23.88
CA GLN A 522 -3.65 12.33 -25.14
C GLN A 522 -3.91 13.84 -25.02
N GLN A 523 -4.92 14.25 -24.24
CA GLN A 523 -5.30 15.65 -24.04
C GLN A 523 -4.17 16.50 -23.46
N VAL A 524 -3.29 15.93 -22.63
CA VAL A 524 -2.17 16.64 -21.99
C VAL A 524 -0.84 16.46 -22.74
N GLY A 525 -0.87 15.78 -23.89
CA GLY A 525 0.31 15.44 -24.68
C GLY A 525 1.26 14.52 -23.92
N MET A 526 0.72 13.61 -23.11
CA MET A 526 1.44 12.52 -22.44
C MET A 526 0.73 11.22 -22.82
N PRO A 527 0.88 10.75 -24.08
CA PRO A 527 0.17 9.57 -24.55
C PRO A 527 0.40 8.39 -23.61
N LEU A 528 -0.66 7.61 -23.36
CA LEU A 528 -0.59 6.46 -22.49
C LEU A 528 0.33 5.42 -23.12
N THR A 529 1.41 5.09 -22.41
CA THR A 529 2.43 4.14 -22.92
C THR A 529 2.28 2.73 -22.36
N THR A 530 1.65 2.59 -21.20
CA THR A 530 1.49 1.30 -20.52
C THR A 530 0.09 1.19 -19.95
N TRP A 531 -0.64 0.13 -20.29
CA TRP A 531 -1.88 -0.25 -19.61
C TRP A 531 -1.61 -1.35 -18.61
N HIS A 532 -2.02 -1.17 -17.35
CA HIS A 532 -1.97 -2.22 -16.35
C HIS A 532 -3.33 -2.89 -16.21
N PHE A 533 -3.37 -4.19 -16.47
CA PHE A 533 -4.57 -5.03 -16.45
C PHE A 533 -4.93 -5.55 -15.05
N GLY A 534 -3.99 -5.47 -14.11
CA GLY A 534 -4.09 -6.15 -12.83
C GLY A 534 -3.92 -7.64 -13.04
N GLY A 535 -4.96 -8.43 -12.79
CA GLY A 535 -5.02 -9.84 -13.12
C GLY A 535 -4.56 -10.78 -12.02
N ASP A 536 -4.34 -10.27 -10.82
CA ASP A 536 -4.01 -11.07 -9.67
C ASP A 536 -5.23 -11.84 -9.12
N GLU A 537 -4.91 -12.97 -8.50
CA GLU A 537 -5.77 -13.72 -7.58
C GLU A 537 -7.14 -14.16 -8.10
N ALA A 538 -7.29 -14.31 -9.43
CA ALA A 538 -8.49 -14.86 -10.06
C ALA A 538 -8.70 -16.38 -9.79
N LYS A 539 -9.02 -16.71 -8.53
CA LYS A 539 -9.16 -18.07 -7.99
C LYS A 539 -10.23 -18.11 -6.89
N ASN A 540 -10.73 -19.31 -6.59
CA ASN A 540 -11.51 -19.56 -5.37
C ASN A 540 -10.54 -20.06 -4.27
N ILE A 541 -10.38 -19.31 -3.19
CA ILE A 541 -9.45 -19.68 -2.11
C ILE A 541 -9.84 -20.97 -1.39
N LYS A 542 -11.12 -21.35 -1.41
CA LYS A 542 -11.61 -22.58 -0.79
C LYS A 542 -11.16 -23.84 -1.54
N LEU A 543 -10.63 -23.71 -2.76
CA LEU A 543 -9.95 -24.79 -3.49
C LEU A 543 -8.44 -24.83 -3.20
N GLY A 544 -7.94 -24.02 -2.27
CA GLY A 544 -6.54 -23.90 -1.89
C GLY A 544 -6.01 -25.12 -1.12
N ALA A 545 -4.67 -25.23 -1.06
CA ALA A 545 -4.00 -26.39 -0.48
C ALA A 545 -4.21 -26.55 1.04
N GLY A 546 -4.60 -25.48 1.75
CA GLY A 546 -4.85 -25.49 3.20
C GLY A 546 -6.18 -26.12 3.61
N PHE A 547 -7.00 -26.56 2.66
CA PHE A 547 -8.30 -27.21 2.89
C PHE A 547 -8.30 -28.68 2.44
N GLN A 548 -9.25 -29.44 2.99
CA GLN A 548 -9.60 -30.81 2.58
C GLN A 548 -11.11 -31.03 2.67
N ASP A 549 -11.62 -32.02 1.93
CA ASP A 549 -13.05 -32.34 1.93
C ASP A 549 -13.51 -32.94 3.27
N VAL A 550 -14.71 -32.57 3.73
CA VAL A 550 -15.31 -33.14 4.95
C VAL A 550 -15.50 -34.67 4.87
N ASN A 551 -15.59 -35.25 3.67
CA ASN A 551 -15.76 -36.69 3.45
C ASN A 551 -14.45 -37.40 3.08
N GLU A 552 -13.30 -36.69 3.08
CA GLU A 552 -11.99 -37.30 2.82
C GLU A 552 -11.71 -38.43 3.82
N THR A 553 -11.21 -39.57 3.34
CA THR A 553 -10.96 -40.75 4.19
C THR A 553 -9.66 -40.61 4.97
N ASP A 554 -8.63 -40.01 4.37
CA ASP A 554 -7.29 -39.86 4.93
C ASP A 554 -7.00 -38.40 5.31
N LYS A 555 -7.79 -37.85 6.24
CA LYS A 555 -7.63 -36.47 6.71
C LYS A 555 -6.28 -36.24 7.39
N VAL A 556 -5.64 -35.13 7.05
CA VAL A 556 -4.44 -34.65 7.75
C VAL A 556 -4.81 -33.56 8.75
N SER A 557 -4.10 -33.48 9.88
CA SER A 557 -4.44 -32.57 10.99
C SER A 557 -4.18 -31.08 10.69
N TRP A 558 -3.36 -30.78 9.69
CA TRP A 558 -2.95 -29.42 9.34
C TRP A 558 -3.86 -28.75 8.30
N LYS A 559 -4.99 -29.36 7.92
CA LYS A 559 -5.95 -28.80 6.95
C LYS A 559 -7.32 -28.56 7.57
N GLY A 560 -7.98 -27.48 7.16
CA GLY A 560 -9.37 -27.20 7.49
C GLY A 560 -10.34 -28.10 6.73
N ASN A 561 -11.36 -28.61 7.42
CA ASN A 561 -12.42 -29.43 6.83
C ASN A 561 -13.53 -28.54 6.27
N ILE A 562 -13.78 -28.61 4.96
CA ILE A 562 -14.90 -27.91 4.30
C ILE A 562 -15.58 -28.82 3.28
N ASP A 563 -16.80 -28.49 2.87
CA ASP A 563 -17.48 -29.20 1.77
C ASP A 563 -16.94 -28.67 0.44
N LEU A 564 -15.97 -29.39 -0.14
CA LEU A 564 -15.35 -29.01 -1.41
C LEU A 564 -16.29 -29.27 -2.59
N SER A 565 -17.28 -30.16 -2.44
CA SER A 565 -18.27 -30.43 -3.49
C SER A 565 -19.20 -29.23 -3.76
N ALA A 566 -19.32 -28.32 -2.79
CA ALA A 566 -20.06 -27.08 -2.93
C ALA A 566 -19.24 -25.92 -3.52
N GLN A 567 -17.94 -26.11 -3.77
CA GLN A 567 -17.04 -25.04 -4.23
C GLN A 567 -16.77 -25.13 -5.73
N ASP A 568 -16.88 -24.00 -6.42
CA ASP A 568 -16.62 -23.88 -7.85
C ASP A 568 -15.29 -23.18 -8.14
N LYS A 569 -14.74 -23.40 -9.33
CA LYS A 569 -13.77 -22.44 -9.91
C LYS A 569 -14.53 -21.19 -10.37
N PRO A 570 -13.89 -20.01 -10.44
CA PRO A 570 -14.51 -18.84 -11.06
C PRO A 570 -15.12 -19.16 -12.42
N PHE A 571 -16.35 -18.69 -12.64
CA PHE A 571 -17.15 -18.85 -13.86
C PHE A 571 -17.59 -20.28 -14.21
N ALA A 572 -17.37 -21.28 -13.34
CA ALA A 572 -17.68 -22.69 -13.63
C ALA A 572 -19.16 -22.92 -14.01
N GLN A 573 -20.06 -22.12 -13.45
CA GLN A 573 -21.51 -22.19 -13.68
C GLN A 573 -22.02 -21.13 -14.67
N SER A 574 -21.16 -20.34 -15.32
CA SER A 574 -21.57 -19.41 -16.38
C SER A 574 -21.78 -20.16 -17.70
N PRO A 575 -22.99 -20.16 -18.28
CA PRO A 575 -23.23 -20.79 -19.58
C PRO A 575 -22.39 -20.20 -20.72
N GLN A 576 -22.08 -18.90 -20.66
CA GLN A 576 -21.24 -18.24 -21.68
C GLN A 576 -19.80 -18.79 -21.64
N CYS A 577 -19.23 -18.92 -20.44
CA CYS A 577 -17.89 -19.51 -20.29
C CYS A 577 -17.86 -21.00 -20.60
N GLN A 578 -18.90 -21.75 -20.23
CA GLN A 578 -19.03 -23.16 -20.62
C GLN A 578 -19.07 -23.32 -22.15
N ALA A 579 -19.80 -22.45 -22.85
CA ALA A 579 -19.86 -22.46 -24.32
C ALA A 579 -18.50 -22.15 -24.96
N MET A 580 -17.78 -21.15 -24.43
CA MET A 580 -16.43 -20.80 -24.88
C MET A 580 -15.46 -21.98 -24.72
N ILE A 581 -15.46 -22.65 -23.56
CA ILE A 581 -14.62 -23.84 -23.33
C ILE A 581 -15.04 -25.00 -24.24
N ALA A 582 -16.34 -25.26 -24.38
CA ALA A 582 -16.85 -26.33 -25.24
C ALA A 582 -16.52 -26.12 -26.73
N SER A 583 -16.35 -24.87 -27.17
CA SER A 583 -15.91 -24.53 -28.53
C SER A 583 -14.42 -24.82 -28.78
N GLY A 584 -13.63 -24.98 -27.72
CA GLY A 584 -12.18 -25.15 -27.79
C GLY A 584 -11.38 -23.85 -27.86
N GLU A 585 -12.03 -22.69 -27.71
CA GLU A 585 -11.36 -21.37 -27.66
C GLU A 585 -10.48 -21.21 -26.41
N VAL A 586 -10.94 -21.74 -25.28
CA VAL A 586 -10.18 -21.79 -24.01
C VAL A 586 -10.17 -23.23 -23.50
N SER A 587 -9.04 -23.70 -22.98
CA SER A 587 -8.84 -25.09 -22.56
C SER A 587 -9.69 -25.48 -21.35
N ASP A 588 -9.74 -24.63 -20.31
CA ASP A 588 -10.52 -24.82 -19.10
C ASP A 588 -10.73 -23.49 -18.34
N PHE A 589 -11.50 -23.54 -17.24
CA PHE A 589 -11.78 -22.36 -16.42
C PHE A 589 -10.55 -21.69 -15.81
N ALA A 590 -9.45 -22.42 -15.56
CA ALA A 590 -8.23 -21.83 -15.00
C ALA A 590 -7.47 -20.97 -16.02
N HIS A 591 -7.68 -21.20 -17.33
CA HIS A 591 -7.05 -20.43 -18.40
C HIS A 591 -7.85 -19.18 -18.80
N LEU A 592 -9.09 -19.02 -18.31
CA LEU A 592 -9.93 -17.85 -18.61
C LEU A 592 -9.25 -16.51 -18.26
N PRO A 593 -8.56 -16.33 -17.12
CA PRO A 593 -7.90 -15.06 -16.81
C PRO A 593 -6.79 -14.70 -17.81
N SER A 594 -5.91 -15.65 -18.14
CA SER A 594 -4.82 -15.40 -19.12
C SER A 594 -5.37 -15.16 -20.53
N HIS A 595 -6.40 -15.92 -20.94
CA HIS A 595 -7.09 -15.67 -22.20
C HIS A 595 -7.71 -14.25 -22.22
N PHE A 596 -8.36 -13.82 -21.13
CA PHE A 596 -8.93 -12.49 -21.04
C PHE A 596 -7.85 -11.40 -21.15
N ALA A 597 -6.72 -11.57 -20.47
CA ALA A 597 -5.57 -10.67 -20.58
C ALA A 597 -5.07 -10.55 -22.03
N GLU A 598 -4.97 -11.67 -22.76
CA GLU A 598 -4.61 -11.69 -24.17
C GLU A 598 -5.64 -10.92 -25.04
N GLN A 599 -6.94 -11.06 -24.77
CA GLN A 599 -7.97 -10.28 -25.48
C GLN A 599 -7.88 -8.79 -25.16
N VAL A 600 -7.71 -8.41 -23.89
CA VAL A 600 -7.58 -7.01 -23.49
C VAL A 600 -6.32 -6.39 -24.10
N SER A 601 -5.23 -7.14 -24.22
CA SER A 601 -4.02 -6.65 -24.89
C SER A 601 -4.26 -6.23 -26.35
N LYS A 602 -5.22 -6.86 -27.04
CA LYS A 602 -5.63 -6.47 -28.40
C LYS A 602 -6.32 -5.10 -28.39
N LEU A 603 -7.20 -4.85 -27.41
CA LEU A 603 -7.86 -3.56 -27.24
C LEU A 603 -6.83 -2.47 -26.90
N VAL A 604 -5.91 -2.75 -25.98
CA VAL A 604 -4.80 -1.86 -25.61
C VAL A 604 -3.97 -1.48 -26.85
N ASN A 605 -3.59 -2.48 -27.66
CA ASN A 605 -2.84 -2.24 -28.89
C ASN A 605 -3.65 -1.46 -29.96
N GLN A 606 -4.97 -1.69 -30.07
CA GLN A 606 -5.84 -0.94 -30.98
C GLN A 606 -5.90 0.56 -30.63
N GLN A 607 -5.77 0.90 -29.34
CA GLN A 607 -5.66 2.28 -28.86
C GLN A 607 -4.25 2.87 -29.03
N GLY A 608 -3.31 2.13 -29.62
CA GLY A 608 -1.94 2.56 -29.87
C GLY A 608 -1.04 2.56 -28.62
N ILE A 609 -1.45 1.89 -27.55
CA ILE A 609 -0.68 1.77 -26.32
C ILE A 609 0.34 0.63 -26.49
N PRO A 610 1.65 0.92 -26.44
CA PRO A 610 2.69 -0.04 -26.83
C PRO A 610 2.99 -1.12 -25.79
N HIS A 611 2.62 -0.94 -24.52
CA HIS A 611 3.00 -1.86 -23.44
C HIS A 611 1.78 -2.35 -22.65
N PHE A 612 1.73 -3.64 -22.39
CA PHE A 612 0.79 -4.29 -21.49
C PHE A 612 1.51 -4.70 -20.21
N GLN A 613 0.89 -4.51 -19.05
CA GLN A 613 1.45 -4.88 -17.75
C GLN A 613 0.38 -5.56 -16.90
N ALA A 614 0.78 -6.51 -16.05
CA ALA A 614 -0.10 -7.23 -15.15
C ALA A 614 0.68 -7.77 -13.95
N TRP A 615 -0.01 -8.16 -12.88
CA TRP A 615 0.55 -9.07 -11.87
C TRP A 615 0.79 -10.44 -12.51
N GLN A 616 1.91 -11.11 -12.15
CA GLN A 616 2.39 -12.25 -12.96
C GLN A 616 1.40 -13.41 -13.05
N ASP A 617 0.59 -13.64 -12.02
CA ASP A 617 -0.33 -14.76 -11.94
C ASP A 617 -1.51 -14.68 -12.91
N GLY A 618 -1.89 -13.47 -13.35
CA GLY A 618 -2.88 -13.27 -14.41
C GLY A 618 -2.42 -13.79 -15.76
N LEU A 619 -1.10 -13.84 -16.00
CA LEU A 619 -0.50 -14.25 -17.27
C LEU A 619 0.11 -15.66 -17.23
N LYS A 620 0.00 -16.38 -16.10
CA LYS A 620 0.75 -17.63 -15.87
C LYS A 620 0.45 -18.76 -16.85
N TYR A 621 -0.73 -18.73 -17.49
CA TYR A 621 -1.13 -19.72 -18.50
C TYR A 621 -0.90 -19.25 -19.94
N SER A 622 -0.45 -18.01 -20.15
CA SER A 622 0.02 -17.57 -21.46
C SER A 622 1.39 -18.15 -21.75
N ASP A 623 1.58 -18.63 -22.99
CA ASP A 623 2.81 -19.29 -23.41
C ASP A 623 4.04 -18.39 -23.24
N SER A 624 3.94 -17.14 -23.71
CA SER A 624 5.03 -16.16 -23.70
C SER A 624 4.49 -14.74 -23.99
N PRO A 625 5.34 -13.68 -23.91
CA PRO A 625 4.94 -12.32 -24.27
C PRO A 625 4.36 -12.18 -25.69
N GLU A 626 4.72 -13.07 -26.60
CA GLU A 626 4.24 -13.08 -27.98
C GLU A 626 2.74 -13.43 -28.12
N SER A 627 2.10 -13.96 -27.07
CA SER A 627 0.65 -14.13 -27.02
C SER A 627 -0.12 -12.81 -26.95
N PHE A 628 0.57 -11.72 -26.56
CA PHE A 628 -0.03 -10.41 -26.37
C PHE A 628 0.17 -9.53 -27.60
N ALA A 629 -0.81 -8.69 -27.92
CA ALA A 629 -0.79 -7.88 -29.14
C ALA A 629 0.11 -6.63 -29.06
N THR A 630 0.55 -6.25 -27.87
CA THR A 630 1.38 -5.07 -27.59
C THR A 630 2.85 -5.31 -27.95
N GLN A 631 3.65 -4.23 -28.05
CA GLN A 631 5.07 -4.33 -28.41
C GLN A 631 5.92 -5.00 -27.32
N SER A 632 5.54 -4.82 -26.05
CA SER A 632 6.11 -5.60 -24.96
C SER A 632 5.07 -5.89 -23.87
N THR A 633 5.33 -6.96 -23.12
CA THR A 633 4.51 -7.39 -21.99
C THR A 633 5.37 -7.42 -20.73
N ARG A 634 4.92 -6.70 -19.73
CA ARG A 634 5.58 -6.54 -18.43
C ARG A 634 4.84 -7.31 -17.36
N VAL A 635 5.57 -7.76 -16.36
CA VAL A 635 4.97 -8.39 -15.18
C VAL A 635 5.47 -7.71 -13.91
N ASN A 636 4.56 -7.28 -13.05
CA ASN A 636 4.89 -7.01 -11.66
C ASN A 636 5.08 -8.37 -10.98
N PHE A 637 6.34 -8.72 -10.68
CA PHE A 637 6.69 -9.99 -10.05
C PHE A 637 6.61 -9.88 -8.53
N TRP A 638 5.59 -10.52 -7.95
CA TRP A 638 5.23 -10.41 -6.53
C TRP A 638 5.38 -11.69 -5.71
N ASP A 639 6.03 -12.75 -6.22
CA ASP A 639 6.31 -13.92 -5.38
C ASP A 639 7.27 -13.56 -4.24
N VAL A 640 7.08 -14.20 -3.10
CA VAL A 640 7.94 -14.08 -1.91
C VAL A 640 9.23 -14.88 -2.09
N LEU A 641 10.39 -14.33 -1.70
CA LEU A 641 11.68 -14.97 -1.97
C LEU A 641 11.83 -16.33 -1.30
N TYR A 642 11.48 -16.42 -0.02
CA TYR A 642 11.60 -17.67 0.75
C TYR A 642 10.54 -18.73 0.38
N TRP A 643 9.61 -18.43 -0.53
CA TRP A 643 8.68 -19.38 -1.16
C TRP A 643 9.05 -19.73 -2.61
N GLY A 644 10.31 -19.54 -3.00
CA GLY A 644 10.80 -19.87 -4.34
C GLY A 644 10.95 -18.67 -5.28
N GLY A 645 10.52 -17.48 -4.84
CA GLY A 645 10.66 -16.24 -5.62
C GLY A 645 12.10 -15.87 -5.98
N THR A 646 13.10 -16.46 -5.31
CA THR A 646 14.51 -16.30 -5.69
C THR A 646 14.84 -16.89 -7.07
N SER A 647 14.04 -17.85 -7.55
CA SER A 647 14.22 -18.53 -8.83
C SER A 647 13.12 -18.16 -9.85
N SER A 648 11.84 -18.22 -9.45
CA SER A 648 10.70 -18.05 -10.38
C SER A 648 10.71 -16.70 -11.12
N ALA A 649 11.27 -15.63 -10.54
CA ALA A 649 11.43 -14.35 -11.24
C ALA A 649 12.26 -14.46 -12.54
N TYR A 650 13.30 -15.31 -12.52
CA TYR A 650 14.18 -15.51 -13.66
C TYR A 650 13.51 -16.38 -14.74
N GLU A 651 12.57 -17.25 -14.38
CA GLU A 651 11.76 -18.00 -15.34
C GLU A 651 10.88 -17.06 -16.17
N TRP A 652 10.26 -16.06 -15.54
CA TRP A 652 9.52 -15.00 -16.24
C TRP A 652 10.41 -14.20 -17.19
N ALA A 653 11.61 -13.82 -16.73
CA ALA A 653 12.57 -13.11 -17.56
C ALA A 653 13.12 -13.99 -18.70
N GLU A 654 13.30 -15.30 -18.49
CA GLU A 654 13.72 -16.27 -19.51
C GLU A 654 12.65 -16.44 -20.60
N LYS A 655 11.36 -16.49 -20.21
CA LYS A 655 10.21 -16.47 -21.14
C LYS A 655 10.12 -15.18 -21.97
N GLY A 656 10.88 -14.14 -21.62
CA GLY A 656 10.99 -12.90 -22.39
C GLY A 656 10.21 -11.72 -21.81
N TYR A 657 9.45 -11.90 -20.72
CA TYR A 657 8.70 -10.81 -20.09
C TYR A 657 9.64 -9.73 -19.53
N ASP A 658 9.18 -8.48 -19.57
CA ASP A 658 9.85 -7.38 -18.88
C ASP A 658 9.47 -7.40 -17.40
N VAL A 659 10.32 -8.02 -16.57
CA VAL A 659 10.04 -8.22 -15.15
C VAL A 659 10.27 -6.93 -14.35
N ILE A 660 9.23 -6.48 -13.64
CA ILE A 660 9.25 -5.43 -12.63
C ILE A 660 9.27 -6.08 -11.26
N ILE A 661 10.41 -6.04 -10.60
CA ILE A 661 10.58 -6.61 -9.27
C ILE A 661 9.66 -5.89 -8.28
N SER A 662 8.80 -6.67 -7.61
CA SER A 662 7.72 -6.20 -6.73
C SER A 662 7.58 -7.11 -5.50
N ASN A 663 8.68 -7.68 -4.99
CA ASN A 663 8.63 -8.70 -3.94
C ASN A 663 8.05 -8.15 -2.62
N PRO A 664 6.94 -8.73 -2.09
CA PRO A 664 6.22 -8.19 -0.93
C PRO A 664 6.98 -8.35 0.39
N ASP A 665 7.94 -9.25 0.46
CA ASP A 665 8.85 -9.38 1.58
C ASP A 665 9.91 -8.25 1.66
N TYR A 666 9.94 -7.31 0.71
CA TYR A 666 10.87 -6.14 0.72
C TYR A 666 10.26 -4.80 0.33
N VAL A 667 9.37 -4.75 -0.66
CA VAL A 667 8.95 -3.48 -1.28
C VAL A 667 7.46 -3.16 -1.12
N TYR A 668 6.74 -3.97 -0.34
CA TYR A 668 5.38 -3.65 0.08
C TYR A 668 5.42 -2.74 1.32
N MET A 669 4.94 -1.53 1.12
CA MET A 669 4.85 -0.43 2.07
C MET A 669 3.54 -0.42 2.84
N ASP A 670 2.69 -1.41 2.68
CA ASP A 670 1.58 -1.74 3.56
C ASP A 670 2.02 -2.65 4.72
N MET A 671 3.27 -3.16 4.69
CA MET A 671 3.85 -3.96 5.77
C MET A 671 4.36 -3.08 6.93
N PRO A 672 4.31 -3.54 8.20
CA PRO A 672 4.88 -2.85 9.35
C PRO A 672 6.34 -2.46 9.15
N TYR A 673 6.77 -1.35 9.75
CA TYR A 673 8.20 -0.99 9.77
C TYR A 673 9.00 -1.92 10.70
N GLU A 674 8.41 -2.39 11.79
CA GLU A 674 9.06 -3.26 12.77
C GLU A 674 8.05 -4.24 13.38
N ALA A 675 8.54 -5.34 13.94
CA ALA A 675 7.71 -6.33 14.64
C ALA A 675 7.31 -5.80 16.02
N ASP A 676 6.42 -4.81 16.04
CA ASP A 676 5.79 -4.23 17.23
C ASP A 676 4.29 -4.19 16.99
N PRO A 677 3.44 -4.75 17.88
CA PRO A 677 1.99 -4.81 17.66
C PRO A 677 1.34 -3.43 17.46
N LYS A 678 2.03 -2.35 17.87
CA LYS A 678 1.58 -0.96 17.69
C LYS A 678 1.91 -0.37 16.31
N GLU A 679 2.67 -1.06 15.48
CA GLU A 679 2.88 -0.63 14.10
C GLU A 679 1.64 -0.92 13.25
N ARG A 680 1.46 -0.08 12.23
CA ARG A 680 0.39 -0.26 11.24
C ARG A 680 0.86 -1.19 10.12
N GLY A 681 -0.05 -2.01 9.62
CA GLY A 681 0.11 -2.71 8.35
C GLY A 681 -0.38 -4.15 8.34
N TYR A 682 -0.50 -4.70 7.14
CA TYR A 682 -0.64 -6.14 6.90
C TYR A 682 0.73 -6.84 6.97
N TYR A 683 0.78 -8.16 7.10
CA TYR A 683 2.06 -8.85 7.37
C TYR A 683 2.10 -10.27 6.81
N TRP A 684 1.36 -10.53 5.73
CA TRP A 684 1.22 -11.88 5.16
C TRP A 684 2.55 -12.43 4.59
N ALA A 685 3.34 -11.56 3.95
CA ALA A 685 4.61 -11.90 3.29
C ALA A 685 5.83 -11.74 4.19
N THR A 686 5.78 -10.86 5.19
CA THR A 686 6.88 -10.64 6.11
C THR A 686 6.39 -9.89 7.35
N ARG A 687 7.02 -10.12 8.51
CA ARG A 687 6.60 -9.47 9.75
C ARG A 687 6.86 -7.96 9.76
N ALA A 688 7.91 -7.53 9.06
CA ALA A 688 8.29 -6.13 8.99
C ALA A 688 9.25 -5.83 7.83
N THR A 689 9.13 -4.62 7.29
CA THR A 689 10.03 -4.03 6.30
C THR A 689 10.32 -2.58 6.64
N ASP A 690 11.39 -2.35 7.41
CA ASP A 690 11.92 -1.01 7.60
C ASP A 690 12.76 -0.53 6.41
N THR A 691 13.14 0.74 6.47
CA THR A 691 14.04 1.40 5.54
C THR A 691 15.36 0.65 5.34
N ARG A 692 15.91 0.00 6.38
CA ARG A 692 17.17 -0.76 6.28
C ARG A 692 17.00 -2.03 5.46
N LYS A 693 15.93 -2.79 5.71
CA LYS A 693 15.64 -4.02 4.96
C LYS A 693 15.38 -3.70 3.49
N MET A 694 14.58 -2.67 3.21
CA MET A 694 14.33 -2.20 1.84
C MET A 694 15.62 -1.71 1.15
N PHE A 695 16.50 -0.99 1.86
CA PHE A 695 17.80 -0.57 1.34
C PHE A 695 18.72 -1.76 1.02
N SER A 696 18.67 -2.81 1.83
CA SER A 696 19.53 -4.00 1.72
C SER A 696 19.06 -4.99 0.66
N PHE A 697 17.91 -4.73 0.02
CA PHE A 697 17.37 -5.56 -1.04
C PHE A 697 18.26 -5.49 -2.29
N ALA A 698 18.59 -6.64 -2.87
CA ALA A 698 19.34 -6.75 -4.11
C ALA A 698 18.43 -7.27 -5.24
N PRO A 699 17.79 -6.36 -6.00
CA PRO A 699 16.75 -6.74 -6.97
C PRO A 699 17.29 -7.50 -8.18
N GLU A 700 18.55 -7.29 -8.59
CA GLU A 700 19.14 -8.02 -9.74
C GLU A 700 19.82 -9.35 -9.35
N ASN A 701 19.84 -9.71 -8.06
CA ASN A 701 20.38 -10.98 -7.59
C ASN A 701 19.55 -11.50 -6.41
N LEU A 702 18.28 -11.84 -6.69
CA LEU A 702 17.32 -12.28 -5.69
C LEU A 702 17.82 -13.36 -4.72
N PRO A 703 18.58 -14.41 -5.16
CA PRO A 703 19.17 -15.39 -4.25
C PRO A 703 20.02 -14.79 -3.12
N GLN A 704 20.79 -13.72 -3.39
CA GLN A 704 21.71 -13.20 -2.37
C GLN A 704 21.03 -12.70 -1.11
N ASN A 705 19.75 -12.35 -1.21
CA ASN A 705 19.02 -11.80 -0.09
C ASN A 705 18.90 -12.83 1.06
N ALA A 706 19.05 -14.13 0.77
CA ALA A 706 19.12 -15.19 1.77
C ALA A 706 20.28 -15.04 2.78
N GLU A 707 21.34 -14.26 2.46
CA GLU A 707 22.41 -13.89 3.40
C GLU A 707 22.13 -12.60 4.19
N THR A 708 21.22 -11.74 3.72
CA THR A 708 21.02 -10.38 4.24
C THR A 708 19.65 -10.16 4.89
N SER A 709 18.79 -11.18 4.90
CA SER A 709 17.47 -11.12 5.49
C SER A 709 17.01 -12.49 6.01
N LEU A 710 15.85 -12.50 6.63
CA LEU A 710 15.17 -13.66 7.18
C LEU A 710 13.76 -13.74 6.57
N ASP A 711 13.13 -14.90 6.68
CA ASP A 711 11.75 -15.14 6.27
C ASP A 711 10.74 -14.44 7.20
N ARG A 712 9.43 -14.62 6.93
CA ARG A 712 8.35 -14.00 7.73
C ARG A 712 8.32 -14.40 9.20
N ASP A 713 8.97 -15.49 9.58
CA ASP A 713 9.02 -16.03 10.94
C ASP A 713 10.40 -15.82 11.57
N GLY A 714 11.27 -15.03 10.94
CA GLY A 714 12.61 -14.74 11.45
C GLY A 714 13.61 -15.89 11.26
N ASN A 715 13.34 -16.83 10.34
CA ASN A 715 14.27 -17.91 10.03
C ASN A 715 15.13 -17.62 8.81
N GLY A 716 16.29 -18.26 8.75
CA GLY A 716 17.09 -18.27 7.52
C GLY A 716 16.42 -19.11 6.43
N PHE A 717 16.53 -18.66 5.19
CA PHE A 717 16.15 -19.42 4.00
C PHE A 717 17.39 -19.59 3.09
N SER A 718 17.23 -20.36 2.01
CA SER A 718 18.24 -20.45 0.95
C SER A 718 17.67 -19.96 -0.37
N GLY A 719 18.56 -19.44 -1.22
CA GLY A 719 18.25 -19.07 -2.59
C GLY A 719 19.40 -19.50 -3.48
N LYS A 720 19.08 -20.05 -4.65
CA LYS A 720 20.08 -20.49 -5.63
C LYS A 720 19.71 -19.94 -7.00
N GLY A 721 20.71 -19.51 -7.77
CA GLY A 721 20.48 -19.20 -9.17
C GLY A 721 20.27 -20.48 -9.97
N GLU A 722 19.10 -20.66 -10.58
CA GLU A 722 18.75 -21.87 -11.33
C GLU A 722 18.66 -21.61 -12.83
N VAL A 723 18.12 -20.45 -13.22
CA VAL A 723 17.81 -20.13 -14.62
C VAL A 723 18.67 -18.98 -15.12
N LYS A 724 19.15 -19.07 -16.36
CA LYS A 724 19.85 -17.94 -17.01
C LYS A 724 18.82 -17.07 -17.71
N ALA A 725 18.67 -15.83 -17.27
CA ALA A 725 17.71 -14.88 -17.85
C ALA A 725 18.35 -13.55 -18.27
N LYS A 726 17.58 -12.74 -18.99
CA LYS A 726 17.90 -11.32 -19.23
C LYS A 726 17.79 -10.51 -17.92
N PRO A 727 18.44 -9.34 -17.82
CA PRO A 727 18.26 -8.45 -16.67
C PRO A 727 16.80 -8.02 -16.50
N PHE A 728 16.40 -7.75 -15.27
CA PHE A 728 15.06 -7.23 -14.96
C PHE A 728 14.90 -5.79 -15.47
N TYR A 729 13.66 -5.42 -15.81
CA TYR A 729 13.36 -4.10 -16.39
C TYR A 729 13.27 -3.00 -15.34
N GLY A 730 12.87 -3.35 -14.11
CA GLY A 730 12.88 -2.40 -13.01
C GLY A 730 12.47 -2.91 -11.65
N LEU A 731 12.23 -1.94 -10.77
CA LEU A 731 11.80 -2.12 -9.37
C LEU A 731 10.57 -1.23 -9.13
N SER A 732 9.58 -1.76 -8.41
CA SER A 732 8.41 -1.01 -7.96
C SER A 732 8.20 -1.25 -6.47
N ALA A 733 7.86 -0.20 -5.72
CA ALA A 733 7.41 -0.29 -4.33
C ALA A 733 5.91 -0.02 -4.24
N GLN A 734 5.18 -0.82 -3.46
CA GLN A 734 3.72 -0.87 -3.44
C GLN A 734 3.21 -0.28 -2.15
N LEU A 735 2.18 0.56 -2.20
CA LEU A 735 1.35 0.86 -1.05
C LEU A 735 -0.05 0.34 -1.33
N TRP A 736 -0.38 -0.81 -0.75
CA TRP A 736 -1.77 -1.24 -0.58
C TRP A 736 -2.42 -0.51 0.60
N SER A 737 -3.75 -0.37 0.57
CA SER A 737 -4.43 0.60 1.43
C SER A 737 -5.48 0.03 2.38
N GLU A 738 -5.50 -1.28 2.66
CA GLU A 738 -6.52 -1.91 3.52
C GLU A 738 -6.58 -1.28 4.91
N THR A 739 -5.42 -1.06 5.53
CA THR A 739 -5.29 -0.45 6.88
C THR A 739 -4.80 1.00 6.84
N VAL A 740 -4.63 1.58 5.64
CA VAL A 740 -4.12 2.95 5.44
C VAL A 740 -5.30 3.86 5.10
N ARG A 741 -6.10 4.19 6.11
CA ARG A 741 -7.43 4.77 5.93
C ARG A 741 -7.45 6.27 5.62
N ASN A 742 -6.32 6.98 5.72
CA ASN A 742 -6.27 8.41 5.44
C ASN A 742 -4.88 8.85 4.97
N ASP A 743 -4.77 10.10 4.53
CA ASP A 743 -3.52 10.64 3.98
C ASP A 743 -2.37 10.74 5.00
N GLU A 744 -2.65 10.92 6.29
CA GLU A 744 -1.59 10.91 7.34
C GLU A 744 -0.98 9.51 7.47
N GLN A 745 -1.82 8.48 7.50
CA GLN A 745 -1.38 7.08 7.54
C GLN A 745 -0.63 6.70 6.26
N TYR A 746 -1.08 7.21 5.11
CA TYR A 746 -0.39 7.07 3.82
C TYR A 746 1.04 7.60 3.89
N GLU A 747 1.22 8.83 4.37
CA GLU A 747 2.54 9.46 4.47
C GLU A 747 3.45 8.72 5.46
N TYR A 748 2.89 8.27 6.60
CA TYR A 748 3.59 7.44 7.57
C TYR A 748 4.12 6.14 6.95
N MET A 749 3.28 5.44 6.18
CA MET A 749 3.60 4.13 5.61
C MET A 749 4.58 4.21 4.44
N VAL A 750 4.51 5.27 3.62
CA VAL A 750 5.41 5.48 2.48
C VAL A 750 6.77 6.03 2.92
N PHE A 751 6.79 7.02 3.81
CA PHE A 751 8.01 7.77 4.13
C PHE A 751 8.54 7.45 5.54
N PRO A 752 9.87 7.25 5.70
CA PRO A 752 10.92 7.53 4.72
C PRO A 752 11.38 6.31 3.90
N ARG A 753 10.80 5.11 4.07
CA ARG A 753 11.37 3.90 3.45
C ARG A 753 11.38 3.92 1.93
N VAL A 754 10.45 4.61 1.28
CA VAL A 754 10.45 4.76 -0.18
C VAL A 754 11.74 5.40 -0.73
N LEU A 755 12.47 6.18 0.08
CA LEU A 755 13.79 6.70 -0.32
C LEU A 755 14.81 5.57 -0.53
N ALA A 756 14.68 4.47 0.22
CA ALA A 756 15.51 3.28 0.04
C ALA A 756 15.13 2.53 -1.25
N ALA A 757 13.83 2.44 -1.59
CA ALA A 757 13.39 1.93 -2.88
C ALA A 757 13.93 2.79 -4.03
N ALA A 758 13.84 4.12 -3.94
CA ALA A 758 14.37 5.04 -4.95
C ALA A 758 15.90 4.87 -5.13
N GLU A 759 16.62 4.78 -4.03
CA GLU A 759 18.06 4.52 -3.98
C GLU A 759 18.40 3.19 -4.66
N ARG A 760 17.63 2.11 -4.40
CA ARG A 760 17.89 0.78 -4.97
C ARG A 760 17.40 0.62 -6.41
N ALA A 761 16.40 1.39 -6.82
CA ALA A 761 15.91 1.46 -8.19
C ALA A 761 16.84 2.26 -9.11
N TRP A 762 17.64 3.19 -8.56
CA TRP A 762 18.60 3.99 -9.31
C TRP A 762 20.02 3.42 -9.28
N HIS A 763 20.52 3.06 -8.09
CA HIS A 763 21.92 2.71 -7.84
C HIS A 763 22.11 1.21 -7.62
N GLN A 764 23.09 0.64 -8.32
CA GLN A 764 23.62 -0.69 -8.03
C GLN A 764 24.83 -0.56 -7.12
N ALA A 765 24.70 -1.00 -5.88
CA ALA A 765 25.74 -0.88 -4.88
C ALA A 765 26.84 -1.93 -5.03
N SER A 766 28.03 -1.64 -4.49
CA SER A 766 29.20 -2.54 -4.61
C SER A 766 29.08 -3.87 -3.87
N TRP A 767 28.15 -3.98 -2.92
CA TRP A 767 27.83 -5.20 -2.19
C TRP A 767 26.78 -6.06 -2.90
N GLU A 768 26.14 -5.55 -3.96
CA GLU A 768 25.24 -6.33 -4.81
C GLU A 768 26.06 -7.22 -5.74
N ASN A 769 26.13 -8.51 -5.42
CA ASN A 769 26.80 -9.48 -6.25
C ASN A 769 26.04 -9.65 -7.57
N ARG A 770 26.78 -9.85 -8.67
CA ARG A 770 26.17 -10.22 -9.94
C ARG A 770 25.54 -11.61 -9.83
N TYR A 771 24.29 -11.75 -10.29
CA TYR A 771 23.61 -13.04 -10.42
C TYR A 771 24.42 -14.06 -11.22
N ARG A 772 24.42 -15.31 -10.75
CA ARG A 772 25.07 -16.45 -11.39
C ARG A 772 24.26 -17.72 -11.14
N VAL A 773 24.05 -18.49 -12.21
CA VAL A 773 23.53 -19.86 -12.11
C VAL A 773 24.48 -20.71 -11.28
N ASP A 774 23.90 -21.64 -10.52
CA ASP A 774 24.56 -22.56 -9.60
C ASP A 774 25.22 -21.93 -8.36
N VAL A 775 25.06 -20.62 -8.14
CA VAL A 775 25.50 -19.99 -6.90
C VAL A 775 24.34 -19.95 -5.90
N GLU A 776 24.55 -20.64 -4.77
CA GLU A 776 23.65 -20.65 -3.63
C GLU A 776 24.11 -19.65 -2.55
N TYR A 777 23.11 -19.07 -1.90
CA TYR A 777 23.19 -18.20 -0.74
C TYR A 777 22.27 -18.73 0.36
N SER A 778 22.73 -18.65 1.60
CA SER A 778 21.95 -18.93 2.81
C SER A 778 22.60 -18.25 4.01
N GLN A 779 21.97 -18.33 5.19
CA GLN A 779 22.59 -17.86 6.43
C GLN A 779 23.93 -18.57 6.79
N GLN A 780 24.30 -19.63 6.08
CA GLN A 780 25.56 -20.36 6.26
C GLN A 780 26.63 -19.99 5.23
N THR A 781 26.29 -19.19 4.22
CA THR A 781 27.26 -18.69 3.24
C THR A 781 27.78 -17.30 3.64
N SER A 782 28.82 -16.82 2.98
CA SER A 782 29.45 -15.51 3.29
C SER A 782 29.99 -14.85 2.02
N ARG A 783 29.11 -14.69 1.03
CA ARG A 783 29.42 -14.19 -0.31
C ARG A 783 29.11 -12.70 -0.44
N VAL A 784 28.14 -12.20 0.31
CA VAL A 784 27.82 -10.78 0.35
C VAL A 784 28.86 -10.05 1.18
N ASN A 785 29.37 -8.93 0.66
CA ASN A 785 30.28 -8.08 1.43
C ASN A 785 29.50 -7.30 2.48
N GLN A 786 29.23 -7.94 3.62
CA GLN A 786 28.46 -7.37 4.73
C GLN A 786 29.06 -6.07 5.27
N LYS A 787 30.39 -5.93 5.24
CA LYS A 787 31.07 -4.70 5.64
C LYS A 787 30.76 -3.55 4.69
N ALA A 788 30.74 -3.80 3.38
CA ALA A 788 30.37 -2.79 2.39
C ALA A 788 28.88 -2.43 2.49
N LEU A 789 28.00 -3.41 2.66
CA LEU A 789 26.56 -3.18 2.91
C LEU A 789 26.34 -2.31 4.15
N THR A 790 26.97 -2.66 5.28
CA THR A 790 26.84 -1.92 6.55
C THR A 790 27.38 -0.49 6.43
N ALA A 791 28.53 -0.31 5.77
CA ALA A 791 29.10 1.03 5.56
C ALA A 791 28.22 1.91 4.65
N ASP A 792 27.64 1.31 3.61
CA ASP A 792 26.75 2.02 2.69
C ASP A 792 25.40 2.34 3.35
N TRP A 793 24.85 1.42 4.13
CA TRP A 793 23.68 1.69 4.99
C TRP A 793 23.97 2.84 5.97
N ASN A 794 25.12 2.84 6.65
CA ASN A 794 25.49 3.92 7.55
C ASN A 794 25.55 5.28 6.80
N ARG A 795 26.06 5.31 5.56
CA ARG A 795 26.05 6.53 4.72
C ARG A 795 24.63 6.97 4.41
N PHE A 796 23.80 6.06 3.90
CA PHE A 796 22.41 6.34 3.56
C PHE A 796 21.62 6.85 4.77
N ALA A 797 21.70 6.16 5.91
CA ALA A 797 21.00 6.51 7.14
C ALA A 797 21.40 7.89 7.67
N ASN A 798 22.68 8.25 7.55
CA ASN A 798 23.16 9.60 7.89
C ASN A 798 22.61 10.67 6.93
N VAL A 799 22.55 10.41 5.62
CA VAL A 799 21.96 11.37 4.67
C VAL A 799 20.46 11.58 4.98
N VAL A 800 19.74 10.50 5.28
CA VAL A 800 18.33 10.57 5.68
C VAL A 800 18.18 11.41 6.96
N GLY A 801 18.88 11.04 8.03
CA GLY A 801 18.74 11.66 9.35
C GLY A 801 19.23 13.10 9.43
N GLN A 802 20.32 13.43 8.74
CA GLN A 802 20.92 14.77 8.79
C GLN A 802 20.30 15.74 7.78
N ARG A 803 19.63 15.25 6.72
CA ARG A 803 19.22 16.12 5.61
C ARG A 803 17.84 15.82 5.03
N GLU A 804 17.56 14.59 4.62
CA GLU A 804 16.34 14.32 3.83
C GLU A 804 15.05 14.33 4.67
N LEU A 805 15.08 13.91 5.93
CA LEU A 805 13.90 14.01 6.81
C LEU A 805 13.43 15.47 7.00
N ALA A 806 14.37 16.41 7.13
CA ALA A 806 14.05 17.84 7.22
C ALA A 806 13.40 18.37 5.93
N LYS A 807 13.79 17.84 4.76
CA LYS A 807 13.17 18.21 3.48
C LYS A 807 11.78 17.61 3.32
N LEU A 808 11.56 16.37 3.78
CA LEU A 808 10.22 15.77 3.82
C LEU A 808 9.28 16.60 4.70
N GLU A 809 9.74 17.00 5.91
CA GLU A 809 8.95 17.86 6.80
C GLU A 809 8.63 19.22 6.16
N LYS A 810 9.60 19.87 5.52
CA LYS A 810 9.37 21.13 4.80
C LYS A 810 8.43 21.00 3.59
N ALA A 811 8.35 19.80 3.02
CA ALA A 811 7.39 19.48 1.96
C ALA A 811 5.98 19.16 2.51
N GLY A 812 5.79 19.20 3.83
CA GLY A 812 4.52 18.89 4.48
C GLY A 812 4.23 17.40 4.64
N ILE A 813 5.24 16.54 4.46
CA ILE A 813 5.06 15.08 4.54
C ILE A 813 5.15 14.62 6.00
N ASP A 814 4.08 14.00 6.49
CA ASP A 814 4.00 13.39 7.81
C ASP A 814 4.62 12.00 7.89
N TYR A 815 5.91 11.92 7.55
CA TYR A 815 6.68 10.66 7.59
C TYR A 815 6.78 10.03 8.99
N ARG A 816 7.00 8.71 9.03
CA ARG A 816 7.27 7.96 10.28
C ARG A 816 8.60 8.39 10.92
N LEU A 817 8.53 8.97 12.12
CA LEU A 817 9.71 9.23 12.95
C LEU A 817 10.25 7.93 13.56
N PRO A 818 11.58 7.69 13.55
CA PRO A 818 12.14 6.47 14.11
C PRO A 818 12.00 6.47 15.64
N VAL A 819 11.42 5.41 16.21
CA VAL A 819 11.44 5.20 17.67
C VAL A 819 12.88 4.91 18.11
N PRO A 820 13.42 5.58 19.15
CA PRO A 820 14.80 5.37 19.57
C PRO A 820 15.03 3.97 20.16
N GLY A 821 16.28 3.52 20.07
CA GLY A 821 16.80 2.45 20.90
C GLY A 821 17.40 3.00 22.19
N ALA A 822 17.29 2.27 23.29
CA ALA A 822 17.99 2.60 24.53
C ALA A 822 18.44 1.35 25.32
N VAL A 823 19.46 1.54 26.16
CA VAL A 823 19.94 0.56 27.15
C VAL A 823 20.53 1.30 28.36
N ILE A 824 20.42 0.72 29.57
CA ILE A 824 21.08 1.25 30.77
C ILE A 824 22.47 0.61 30.91
N LYS A 825 23.54 1.39 30.75
CA LYS A 825 24.93 0.94 30.91
C LYS A 825 25.57 1.61 32.12
N ASN A 826 26.03 0.80 33.08
CA ASN A 826 26.66 1.30 34.31
C ASN A 826 25.80 2.36 35.04
N GLY A 827 24.48 2.15 35.08
CA GLY A 827 23.52 3.07 35.70
C GLY A 827 23.22 4.34 34.91
N HIS A 828 23.68 4.46 33.66
CA HIS A 828 23.44 5.62 32.79
C HIS A 828 22.68 5.23 31.53
N LEU A 829 21.81 6.11 31.07
CA LEU A 829 21.05 5.94 29.83
C LEU A 829 21.98 6.03 28.61
N ALA A 830 21.97 5.04 27.74
CA ALA A 830 22.54 5.12 26.41
C ALA A 830 21.42 5.00 25.38
N MET A 831 21.36 5.93 24.42
CA MET A 831 20.37 5.92 23.35
C MET A 831 21.04 5.96 21.98
N ASN A 832 20.36 5.41 20.98
CA ASN A 832 20.71 5.54 19.57
C ASN A 832 19.44 5.55 18.70
N VAL A 833 19.61 5.72 17.39
CA VAL A 833 18.51 5.83 16.44
C VAL A 833 18.95 5.32 15.07
N GLN A 834 17.99 4.84 14.28
CA GLN A 834 18.23 4.32 12.95
C GLN A 834 18.85 5.36 12.00
N PHE A 835 18.51 6.65 12.17
CA PHE A 835 18.97 7.75 11.34
C PHE A 835 19.77 8.76 12.17
N PRO A 836 21.11 8.67 12.21
CA PRO A 836 21.94 9.61 12.95
C PRO A 836 21.71 11.05 12.47
N GLY A 837 21.65 11.98 13.41
CA GLY A 837 21.25 13.38 13.16
C GLY A 837 19.85 13.71 13.70
N VAL A 838 18.98 12.71 13.86
CA VAL A 838 17.68 12.89 14.50
C VAL A 838 17.86 13.19 15.99
N THR A 839 17.14 14.21 16.48
CA THR A 839 17.19 14.62 17.89
C THR A 839 16.49 13.58 18.77
N LEU A 840 17.12 13.22 19.87
CA LEU A 840 16.62 12.25 20.85
C LEU A 840 16.23 12.94 22.15
N GLN A 841 15.14 12.49 22.75
CA GLN A 841 14.69 12.96 24.06
C GLN A 841 14.40 11.82 25.03
N TYR A 842 14.56 12.12 26.31
CA TYR A 842 14.20 11.24 27.41
C TYR A 842 13.38 12.00 28.48
N SER A 843 12.66 11.25 29.30
CA SER A 843 11.88 11.76 30.43
C SER A 843 11.92 10.77 31.60
N PHE A 844 11.92 11.29 32.82
CA PHE A 844 11.88 10.49 34.06
C PHE A 844 10.48 10.37 34.67
N ASP A 845 9.52 11.15 34.19
CA ASP A 845 8.14 11.19 34.67
C ASP A 845 7.11 10.93 33.54
N GLY A 846 7.56 10.85 32.29
CA GLY A 846 6.72 10.73 31.09
C GLY A 846 6.15 12.07 30.59
N GLU A 847 6.37 13.17 31.31
CA GLU A 847 5.77 14.48 31.05
C GLU A 847 6.83 15.53 30.66
N GLN A 848 7.92 15.62 31.41
CA GLN A 848 9.01 16.57 31.19
C GLN A 848 10.12 15.95 30.35
N TRP A 849 10.35 16.52 29.17
CA TRP A 849 11.28 15.98 28.18
C TRP A 849 12.59 16.78 28.11
N GLN A 850 13.70 16.07 28.05
CA GLN A 850 15.05 16.62 27.93
C GLN A 850 15.75 16.03 26.70
N ASN A 851 16.53 16.84 26.01
CA ASN A 851 17.36 16.34 24.90
C ASN A 851 18.45 15.42 25.46
N PHE A 852 18.65 14.29 24.80
CA PHE A 852 19.69 13.34 25.14
C PHE A 852 21.04 13.82 24.60
N ASP A 853 22.03 13.88 25.49
CA ASP A 853 23.43 14.14 25.15
C ASP A 853 24.27 12.94 25.59
N ALA A 854 24.85 12.22 24.63
CA ALA A 854 25.66 11.04 24.91
C ALA A 854 26.91 11.35 25.75
N ALA A 855 27.45 12.58 25.67
CA ALA A 855 28.60 12.98 26.48
C ALA A 855 28.25 13.24 27.95
N ASN A 856 26.99 13.58 28.22
CA ASN A 856 26.44 13.87 29.55
C ASN A 856 25.24 12.94 29.84
N ALA A 857 25.41 11.65 29.54
CA ALA A 857 24.37 10.64 29.69
C ALA A 857 23.78 10.68 31.13
N PRO A 858 22.45 10.74 31.28
CA PRO A 858 21.82 10.90 32.58
C PRO A 858 21.89 9.59 33.38
N LYS A 859 22.03 9.70 34.71
CA LYS A 859 21.92 8.57 35.62
C LYS A 859 20.45 8.15 35.73
N VAL A 860 20.20 6.84 35.70
CA VAL A 860 18.86 6.25 35.71
C VAL A 860 18.67 5.40 36.97
N ASN A 861 17.58 5.64 37.70
CA ASN A 861 17.13 4.84 38.84
C ASN A 861 15.62 4.57 38.68
N GLY A 862 15.25 3.68 37.75
CA GLY A 862 13.86 3.35 37.44
C GLY A 862 13.51 3.63 35.98
N LYS A 863 12.21 3.74 35.70
CA LYS A 863 11.67 3.91 34.34
C LYS A 863 12.14 5.21 33.68
N VAL A 864 12.45 5.11 32.40
CA VAL A 864 12.77 6.24 31.52
C VAL A 864 11.97 6.10 30.25
N TRP A 865 11.25 7.16 29.90
CA TRP A 865 10.52 7.28 28.64
C TRP A 865 11.43 7.93 27.61
N ILE A 866 11.38 7.46 26.37
CA ILE A 866 12.23 7.92 25.27
C ILE A 866 11.40 8.16 24.01
N ARG A 867 11.82 9.15 23.23
CA ARG A 867 11.26 9.48 21.90
C ARG A 867 12.28 10.19 21.03
N SER A 868 12.03 10.26 19.73
CA SER A 868 12.76 11.14 18.82
C SER A 868 11.91 12.35 18.43
N LEU A 869 12.55 13.40 17.91
CA LEU A 869 11.88 14.59 17.40
C LEU A 869 12.16 14.79 15.90
N SER A 870 11.20 15.40 15.20
CA SER A 870 11.42 15.91 13.84
C SER A 870 12.44 17.06 13.82
N ALA A 871 12.87 17.46 12.62
CA ALA A 871 13.88 18.51 12.47
C ALA A 871 13.38 19.87 12.98
N SER A 872 12.09 20.15 12.87
CA SER A 872 11.46 21.35 13.45
C SER A 872 11.25 21.27 14.97
N GLY A 873 11.27 20.07 15.55
CA GLY A 873 10.89 19.81 16.93
C GLY A 873 9.38 19.82 17.20
N GLN A 874 8.53 19.99 16.18
CA GLN A 874 7.06 20.05 16.32
C GLN A 874 6.39 18.67 16.41
N ARG A 875 7.03 17.64 15.86
CA ARG A 875 6.53 16.25 15.89
C ARG A 875 7.48 15.36 16.69
N ALA A 876 6.93 14.33 17.31
CA ALA A 876 7.69 13.33 18.04
C ALA A 876 7.31 11.93 17.58
N SER A 877 8.26 10.98 17.67
CA SER A 877 7.90 9.56 17.52
C SER A 877 6.96 9.13 18.64
N ARG A 878 6.33 7.95 18.49
CA ARG A 878 5.70 7.31 19.64
C ARG A 878 6.69 7.17 20.79
N VAL A 879 6.17 7.27 22.01
CA VAL A 879 6.94 7.11 23.24
C VAL A 879 7.09 5.62 23.54
N THR A 880 8.31 5.20 23.85
CA THR A 880 8.59 3.88 24.45
C THR A 880 9.32 4.08 25.78
N MET A 881 9.50 3.02 26.54
CA MET A 881 10.16 3.07 27.84
C MET A 881 11.23 2.00 27.99
N ILE A 882 12.15 2.25 28.91
CA ILE A 882 13.14 1.30 29.43
C ILE A 882 13.18 1.40 30.96
N GLU A 883 13.49 0.30 31.64
CA GLU A 883 13.65 0.24 33.09
C GLU A 883 14.96 -0.45 33.47
#